data_AF-A0AAW9TIY1-F1
#
_entry.id   AF-A0AAW9TIY1-F1
#
_cell.length_a   1.000
_cell.length_b   1.000
_cell.length_c   1.000
_cell.angle_alpha   90.00
_cell.angle_beta   90.00
_cell.angle_gamma   90.00
#
_symmetry.space_group_name_H-M   'P 1'
#
loop_
_entity.id
_entity.type
_entity.pdbx_description
1 polymer ?
#
loop_
_entity_poly.entity_id
_entity_poly.type
_entity_poly.pdbx_seq_one_letter_code
_entity_poly.pdbx_strand_id
1 'polypeptide(L)'
;MKKAICIIVLLMNFIFSYSQDFNKMLFPLCDQSSKLWGCVDIKGNTVIPFKYKDLWGRTFFSSQLEDGSWFERSAYIDEEERFLPYTLGWGWVADENKNTISYYGKQILSYEIKDISSDKYIIIKQNGKFGALDSIGNNVIPCVYDYIILNHENMKLFHDEGLADVLKNNKMGCVDKNGKIVIPCIYDNNILNLGRYDGVIHAQKDDEKVMLDMKGHVISTKTPTEWVICPGAEENDSRELICVEKNGKHGCIDKNGKLVIPFISDTHIFFNNNGNYAAISQGGNREKNDLGKFGYINRKGEIVIPCKYYLASKFLGEYAIVETPENPSNNYGYNLEIIDEKGDSKYRTYVEIYGYHYFETDFLNEQSISYDTFSLSSNGFFCEKRKDGGFFFKYVKGYGSGYEDLENQVFDKLSDFGEFKEGLALVEKNGLKWFVNKYGKNILYDKFDDIGTISIDAVGNVQKTLVLNKRFLISKKNDLYGIVDLEREKVVTQCIYETVGRYMGEELGDTYGQNLIHHNMVKVKRNGKYGYVNLDTGEEVIPCEYNSTTARFKKYQYLYNNQKSNIDENIPVCKTSNNKCYAVIIANEKYTREQNVPYAMNDGKTFSEYCKKTLGIPTDNIHYAENATLNDIKYHLAWLKNQTKLNGDDTKVIFYYAGHGIPNESDRTSYILPIDGFSFDTNTGYSLKDLYNELGNLPAKNIIAFIDACFSGAQRNEQANAEARRVAIKAKPDTPTGKLVVFSASQGDESALPYDKERHGMFTYYLLKKLQETSGNTSLGELTDYVKAEVSKQAFKDKNKTQTPSVYNSSELEDWRNITLK
;
A
#
# COMPACT_ATOMS: atom_id res chain seq x y z
N MET A 1 11.98 18.25 26.02
CA MET A 1 10.68 17.54 26.14
C MET A 1 9.67 18.01 25.09
N LYS A 2 10.15 18.51 23.95
CA LYS A 2 9.43 19.51 23.16
C LYS A 2 9.68 19.31 21.63
N LYS A 3 10.91 18.93 21.27
CA LYS A 3 11.26 18.38 19.93
C LYS A 3 10.84 16.91 19.64
N ALA A 4 10.41 16.15 20.64
CA ALA A 4 10.14 14.70 20.49
C ALA A 4 8.75 14.38 19.88
N ILE A 5 7.79 15.29 19.99
CA ILE A 5 6.41 15.10 19.50
C ILE A 5 6.35 15.16 17.96
N CYS A 6 7.27 15.88 17.30
CA CYS A 6 7.34 15.96 15.85
C CYS A 6 7.82 14.67 15.16
N ILE A 7 8.51 13.77 15.87
CA ILE A 7 9.06 12.53 15.31
C ILE A 7 8.05 11.37 15.45
N ILE A 8 7.22 11.38 16.49
CA ILE A 8 6.19 10.34 16.74
C ILE A 8 5.03 10.44 15.73
N VAL A 9 4.64 11.65 15.31
CA VAL A 9 3.62 11.85 14.24
C VAL A 9 4.17 11.51 12.84
N LEU A 10 5.49 11.53 12.67
CA LEU A 10 6.18 11.16 11.42
C LEU A 10 6.37 9.66 11.28
N LEU A 11 6.58 8.93 12.38
CA LEU A 11 6.81 7.47 12.38
C LEU A 11 5.51 6.65 12.38
N MET A 12 4.41 7.13 12.98
CA MET A 12 3.10 6.47 12.83
C MET A 12 2.57 6.46 11.38
N ASN A 13 3.13 7.29 10.49
CA ASN A 13 2.79 7.29 9.07
C ASN A 13 3.54 6.24 8.23
N PHE A 14 4.50 5.49 8.80
CA PHE A 14 5.30 4.52 8.05
C PHE A 14 4.89 3.05 8.21
N ILE A 15 3.93 2.72 9.10
CA ILE A 15 3.43 1.34 9.30
C ILE A 15 1.94 1.16 8.92
N PHE A 16 1.26 2.22 8.47
CA PHE A 16 0.15 1.99 7.56
C PHE A 16 0.76 1.67 6.18
N SER A 17 0.71 0.40 5.79
CA SER A 17 0.50 0.10 4.38
C SER A 17 -0.83 0.76 4.01
N TYR A 18 -0.80 2.05 3.70
CA TYR A 18 -1.96 2.76 3.17
C TYR A 18 -2.21 2.14 1.80
N SER A 19 -3.03 1.09 1.77
CA SER A 19 -3.66 0.66 0.53
C SER A 19 -4.23 1.92 -0.09
N GLN A 20 -3.76 2.31 -1.28
CA GLN A 20 -4.31 3.47 -1.98
C GLN A 20 -5.80 3.24 -2.14
N ASP A 21 -6.61 3.93 -1.33
CA ASP A 21 -8.05 3.86 -1.44
C ASP A 21 -8.46 4.80 -2.57
N PHE A 22 -8.29 4.31 -3.80
CA PHE A 22 -8.59 5.05 -5.01
C PHE A 22 -10.00 5.65 -4.99
N ASN A 23 -10.97 5.02 -4.31
CA ASN A 23 -12.35 5.51 -4.23
C ASN A 23 -12.48 6.84 -3.46
N LYS A 24 -11.48 7.19 -2.63
CA LYS A 24 -11.41 8.48 -1.92
C LYS A 24 -10.68 9.57 -2.70
N MET A 25 -10.05 9.23 -3.83
CA MET A 25 -9.27 10.19 -4.61
C MET A 25 -10.18 11.10 -5.44
N LEU A 26 -9.87 12.39 -5.41
CA LEU A 26 -10.54 13.44 -6.17
C LEU A 26 -9.53 14.16 -7.07
N PHE A 27 -9.92 14.41 -8.32
CA PHE A 27 -9.04 14.92 -9.36
C PHE A 27 -9.55 16.27 -9.90
N PRO A 28 -8.89 17.38 -9.58
CA PRO A 28 -9.13 18.67 -10.23
C PRO A 28 -8.77 18.57 -11.72
N LEU A 29 -9.73 18.87 -12.58
CA LEU A 29 -9.57 18.82 -14.03
C LEU A 29 -10.09 20.13 -14.64
N CYS A 30 -9.43 20.58 -15.71
CA CYS A 30 -9.88 21.69 -16.54
C CYS A 30 -10.58 21.13 -17.79
N ASP A 31 -11.82 21.54 -18.02
CA ASP A 31 -12.52 21.25 -19.27
C ASP A 31 -11.92 22.08 -20.40
N GLN A 32 -11.52 21.42 -21.48
CA GLN A 32 -10.76 22.08 -22.55
C GLN A 32 -11.61 23.05 -23.36
N SER A 33 -12.93 22.83 -23.42
CA SER A 33 -13.87 23.63 -24.21
C SER A 33 -14.23 24.94 -23.50
N SER A 34 -14.62 24.86 -22.23
CA SER A 34 -15.05 25.99 -21.41
C SER A 34 -13.88 26.69 -20.70
N LYS A 35 -12.72 26.03 -20.58
CA LYS A 35 -11.60 26.42 -19.71
C LYS A 35 -11.97 26.49 -18.23
N LEU A 36 -13.12 25.94 -17.86
CA LEU A 36 -13.58 25.88 -16.48
C LEU A 36 -13.08 24.60 -15.82
N TRP A 37 -12.74 24.71 -14.56
CA TRP A 37 -12.29 23.64 -13.71
C TRP A 37 -13.45 23.04 -12.93
N GLY A 38 -13.34 21.74 -12.69
CA GLY A 38 -14.20 20.94 -11.84
C GLY A 38 -13.37 19.86 -11.14
N CYS A 39 -14.04 18.99 -10.40
CA CYS A 39 -13.39 17.85 -9.74
C CYS A 39 -14.17 16.58 -10.03
N VAL A 40 -13.45 15.51 -10.33
CA VAL A 40 -14.03 14.18 -10.57
C VAL A 40 -13.50 13.17 -9.56
N ASP A 41 -14.27 12.12 -9.28
CA ASP A 41 -13.76 10.95 -8.56
C ASP A 41 -12.93 10.05 -9.48
N ILE A 42 -12.33 8.99 -8.93
CA ILE A 42 -11.55 8.02 -9.72
C ILE A 42 -12.34 7.37 -10.86
N LYS A 43 -13.67 7.25 -10.73
CA LYS A 43 -14.54 6.69 -11.78
C LYS A 43 -14.85 7.72 -12.88
N GLY A 44 -14.47 8.98 -12.69
CA GLY A 44 -14.73 10.09 -13.60
C GLY A 44 -16.08 10.76 -13.38
N ASN A 45 -16.80 10.41 -12.31
CA ASN A 45 -18.04 11.10 -11.97
C ASN A 45 -17.70 12.50 -11.48
N THR A 46 -18.47 13.49 -11.92
CA THR A 46 -18.30 14.87 -11.46
C THR A 46 -18.74 14.97 -10.00
N VAL A 47 -17.78 15.29 -9.12
CA VAL A 47 -18.00 15.56 -7.70
C VAL A 47 -18.15 17.07 -7.46
N ILE A 48 -17.39 17.87 -8.22
CA ILE A 48 -17.50 19.33 -8.25
C ILE A 48 -17.70 19.75 -9.71
N PRO A 49 -18.78 20.50 -10.03
CA PRO A 49 -19.09 20.86 -11.41
C PRO A 49 -18.01 21.72 -12.05
N PHE A 50 -17.81 21.55 -13.37
CA PHE A 50 -16.87 22.32 -14.19
C PHE A 50 -17.35 23.75 -14.43
N LYS A 51 -17.22 24.60 -13.42
CA LYS A 51 -17.72 25.98 -13.45
C LYS A 51 -16.75 27.02 -12.85
N TYR A 52 -15.57 26.60 -12.42
CA TYR A 52 -14.62 27.47 -11.73
C TYR A 52 -13.55 27.96 -12.72
N LYS A 53 -13.15 29.23 -12.70
CA LYS A 53 -12.09 29.73 -13.61
C LYS A 53 -10.71 29.11 -13.30
N ASP A 54 -10.51 28.74 -12.05
CA ASP A 54 -9.26 28.16 -11.57
C ASP A 54 -9.50 27.25 -10.36
N LEU A 55 -8.80 26.12 -10.30
CA LEU A 55 -8.90 25.14 -9.22
C LEU A 55 -7.56 24.43 -9.03
N TRP A 56 -6.73 24.96 -8.13
CA TRP A 56 -5.47 24.33 -7.74
C TRP A 56 -5.67 23.49 -6.48
N GLY A 57 -5.04 22.32 -6.37
CA GLY A 57 -4.89 21.62 -5.10
C GLY A 57 -3.49 21.86 -4.52
N ARG A 58 -3.37 22.48 -3.34
CA ARG A 58 -2.12 22.50 -2.56
C ARG A 58 -2.26 21.68 -1.29
N THR A 59 -1.59 20.56 -1.21
CA THR A 59 -1.48 19.80 0.04
C THR A 59 -0.70 20.61 1.08
N PHE A 60 -1.40 21.17 2.06
CA PHE A 60 -0.78 21.73 3.26
C PHE A 60 -1.11 20.82 4.45
N PHE A 61 -0.07 20.41 5.16
CA PHE A 61 -0.18 20.06 6.56
C PHE A 61 0.35 21.25 7.34
N SER A 62 -0.46 21.85 8.22
CA SER A 62 0.01 22.87 9.15
C SER A 62 0.09 22.28 10.54
N SER A 63 1.25 22.38 11.18
CA SER A 63 1.43 22.08 12.60
C SER A 63 2.04 23.30 13.27
N GLN A 64 1.49 23.75 14.40
CA GLN A 64 2.05 24.86 15.15
C GLN A 64 3.32 24.41 15.87
N LEU A 65 4.42 25.16 15.74
CA LEU A 65 5.61 24.97 16.55
C LEU A 65 5.32 25.40 17.99
N GLU A 66 6.13 24.91 18.91
CA GLU A 66 5.93 25.07 20.35
C GLU A 66 6.12 26.50 20.88
N ASP A 67 6.56 27.40 20.02
CA ASP A 67 6.71 28.84 20.26
C ASP A 67 5.50 29.64 19.76
N GLY A 68 4.46 28.96 19.26
CA GLY A 68 3.25 29.60 18.73
C GLY A 68 3.37 30.03 17.27
N SER A 69 4.52 29.86 16.63
CA SER A 69 4.68 30.08 15.18
C SER A 69 4.13 28.88 14.38
N TRP A 70 3.72 29.13 13.13
CA TRP A 70 3.17 28.09 12.26
C TRP A 70 4.30 27.40 11.49
N PHE A 71 4.40 26.07 11.57
CA PHE A 71 5.19 25.29 10.62
C PHE A 71 4.30 24.95 9.42
N GLU A 72 4.51 25.66 8.32
CA GLU A 72 3.99 25.25 7.03
C GLU A 72 4.83 24.05 6.55
N ARG A 73 4.32 22.81 6.66
CA ARG A 73 4.84 21.73 5.82
C ARG A 73 4.32 21.96 4.40
N SER A 74 4.97 22.90 3.71
CA SER A 74 4.90 22.96 2.25
C SER A 74 5.76 21.83 1.67
N ALA A 75 5.20 21.15 0.66
CA ALA A 75 5.85 20.21 -0.25
C ALA A 75 6.10 18.79 0.27
N TYR A 76 5.12 17.90 0.05
CA TYR A 76 5.51 16.63 -0.59
C TYR A 76 6.20 17.00 -1.91
N ILE A 77 7.49 16.68 -1.99
CA ILE A 77 8.41 17.00 -3.11
C ILE A 77 8.09 16.14 -4.34
N ASP A 78 7.32 15.07 -4.17
CA ASP A 78 6.90 14.23 -5.26
C ASP A 78 5.60 14.75 -5.92
N GLU A 79 5.71 15.24 -7.15
CA GLU A 79 4.55 15.62 -7.96
C GLU A 79 3.60 14.43 -8.20
N GLU A 80 4.08 13.18 -8.18
CA GLU A 80 3.31 11.95 -8.42
C GLU A 80 2.60 11.42 -7.16
N GLU A 81 3.18 11.57 -5.97
CA GLU A 81 2.58 11.28 -4.64
C GLU A 81 1.89 12.48 -3.97
N ARG A 82 1.95 13.68 -4.57
CA ARG A 82 1.24 14.89 -4.08
C ARG A 82 -0.24 14.71 -3.77
N PHE A 83 -0.83 13.60 -4.21
CA PHE A 83 -2.18 13.19 -3.90
C PHE A 83 -2.22 11.77 -3.29
N LEU A 84 -1.85 11.61 -2.02
CA LEU A 84 -2.14 10.41 -1.23
C LEU A 84 -3.66 10.28 -1.01
N PRO A 85 -4.21 9.11 -0.65
CA PRO A 85 -5.67 8.86 -0.57
C PRO A 85 -6.48 9.75 0.39
N TYR A 86 -5.82 10.70 1.08
CA TYR A 86 -6.42 11.66 2.01
C TYR A 86 -6.14 13.13 1.68
N THR A 87 -5.44 13.43 0.59
CA THR A 87 -4.95 14.79 0.34
C THR A 87 -5.88 15.57 -0.58
N LEU A 88 -6.89 16.19 0.02
CA LEU A 88 -7.52 17.37 -0.55
C LEU A 88 -6.68 18.56 -0.12
N GLY A 89 -5.93 19.09 -1.08
CA GLY A 89 -5.13 20.27 -0.84
C GLY A 89 -5.99 21.52 -0.71
N TRP A 90 -5.56 22.49 0.09
CA TRP A 90 -6.03 23.87 0.07
C TRP A 90 -6.10 24.34 -1.38
N GLY A 91 -7.30 24.71 -1.83
CA GLY A 91 -7.47 25.32 -3.14
C GLY A 91 -7.71 26.81 -3.00
N TRP A 92 -6.84 27.61 -3.61
CA TRP A 92 -7.17 28.99 -3.90
C TRP A 92 -7.99 29.01 -5.20
N VAL A 93 -9.19 29.58 -5.14
CA VAL A 93 -10.00 29.92 -6.33
C VAL A 93 -9.93 31.43 -6.49
N ALA A 94 -9.27 31.94 -7.53
CA ALA A 94 -9.12 33.38 -7.77
C ALA A 94 -9.89 33.85 -9.03
N ASP A 95 -10.48 35.05 -8.97
CA ASP A 95 -10.97 35.81 -10.12
C ASP A 95 -10.06 37.03 -10.39
N GLU A 96 -10.21 37.64 -11.58
CA GLU A 96 -9.38 38.66 -12.24
C GLU A 96 -9.04 39.92 -11.40
N ASN A 97 -9.64 40.09 -10.22
CA ASN A 97 -9.42 41.23 -9.32
C ASN A 97 -8.85 40.87 -7.95
N LYS A 98 -8.28 39.67 -7.75
CA LYS A 98 -7.83 39.16 -6.41
C LYS A 98 -8.93 39.13 -5.34
N ASN A 99 -10.20 39.24 -5.74
CA ASN A 99 -11.36 39.08 -4.85
C ASN A 99 -11.98 37.70 -5.08
N THR A 100 -12.05 36.89 -4.03
CA THR A 100 -12.64 35.55 -3.98
C THR A 100 -14.16 35.61 -4.06
N ILE A 101 -14.72 35.49 -5.27
CA ILE A 101 -16.16 35.37 -5.49
C ILE A 101 -16.41 34.23 -6.49
N SER A 102 -17.16 33.20 -6.08
CA SER A 102 -17.52 32.06 -6.92
C SER A 102 -18.83 32.35 -7.69
N TYR A 103 -18.81 32.27 -9.02
CA TYR A 103 -19.99 32.46 -9.86
C TYR A 103 -20.78 31.16 -10.04
N TYR A 104 -22.09 31.21 -9.73
CA TYR A 104 -23.10 30.34 -10.34
C TYR A 104 -23.92 31.18 -11.32
N GLY A 105 -24.48 30.56 -12.37
CA GLY A 105 -25.37 31.22 -13.31
C GLY A 105 -26.34 32.17 -12.60
N LYS A 106 -26.19 33.47 -12.85
CA LYS A 106 -27.03 34.59 -12.38
C LYS A 106 -27.30 34.74 -10.87
N GLN A 107 -26.58 34.06 -9.96
CA GLN A 107 -26.63 34.36 -8.52
C GLN A 107 -25.21 34.41 -7.93
N ILE A 108 -24.85 35.58 -7.38
CA ILE A 108 -23.61 35.82 -6.65
C ILE A 108 -23.79 35.27 -5.24
N LEU A 109 -23.06 34.22 -4.88
CA LEU A 109 -22.94 33.79 -3.48
C LEU A 109 -21.62 34.33 -2.93
N SER A 110 -21.68 35.07 -1.82
CA SER A 110 -20.54 35.81 -1.26
C SER A 110 -19.68 34.94 -0.33
N TYR A 111 -19.12 33.84 -0.82
CA TYR A 111 -18.24 32.98 -0.01
C TYR A 111 -16.97 32.56 -0.75
N GLU A 112 -15.91 32.32 0.02
CA GLU A 112 -14.62 31.82 -0.40
C GLU A 112 -14.52 30.32 -0.11
N ILE A 113 -14.18 29.48 -1.09
CA ILE A 113 -13.91 28.05 -0.84
C ILE A 113 -12.55 27.93 -0.14
N LYS A 114 -12.50 27.19 0.97
CA LYS A 114 -11.31 27.00 1.80
C LYS A 114 -10.74 25.61 1.72
N ASP A 115 -11.60 24.60 1.69
CA ASP A 115 -11.17 23.20 1.65
C ASP A 115 -12.25 22.30 1.05
N ILE A 116 -11.90 21.05 0.76
CA ILE A 116 -12.84 19.98 0.41
C ILE A 116 -12.48 18.79 1.29
N SER A 117 -13.48 18.13 1.85
CA SER A 117 -13.29 16.96 2.72
C SER A 117 -13.38 15.65 1.94
N SER A 118 -12.77 14.58 2.45
CA SER A 118 -12.73 13.26 1.77
C SER A 118 -14.10 12.59 1.69
N ASP A 119 -15.05 13.00 2.53
CA ASP A 119 -16.47 12.67 2.49
C ASP A 119 -17.30 13.64 1.62
N LYS A 120 -16.64 14.41 0.74
CA LYS A 120 -17.20 15.19 -0.37
C LYS A 120 -17.97 16.47 0.03
N TYR A 121 -17.67 17.06 1.19
CA TYR A 121 -18.16 18.39 1.57
C TYR A 121 -17.16 19.51 1.20
N ILE A 122 -17.67 20.68 0.86
CA ILE A 122 -16.90 21.87 0.50
C ILE A 122 -16.87 22.82 1.70
N ILE A 123 -15.70 23.07 2.28
CA ILE A 123 -15.52 24.03 3.36
C ILE A 123 -15.44 25.44 2.77
N ILE A 124 -16.23 26.35 3.31
CA ILE A 124 -16.37 27.72 2.81
C ILE A 124 -16.16 28.75 3.92
N LYS A 125 -15.76 29.96 3.55
CA LYS A 125 -15.66 31.12 4.43
C LYS A 125 -16.50 32.27 3.88
N GLN A 126 -17.46 32.73 4.67
CA GLN A 126 -18.34 33.86 4.34
C GLN A 126 -18.29 34.87 5.48
N ASN A 127 -18.10 36.15 5.17
CA ASN A 127 -18.06 37.24 6.16
C ASN A 127 -17.09 36.96 7.33
N GLY A 128 -15.94 36.34 7.04
CA GLY A 128 -14.94 36.03 8.06
C GLY A 128 -15.16 34.71 8.83
N LYS A 129 -16.28 34.01 8.62
CA LYS A 129 -16.66 32.80 9.36
C LYS A 129 -16.72 31.57 8.45
N PHE A 130 -16.39 30.41 8.99
CA PHE A 130 -16.33 29.12 8.30
C PHE A 130 -17.65 28.35 8.41
N GLY A 131 -17.98 27.66 7.31
CA GLY A 131 -19.12 26.77 7.13
C GLY A 131 -18.78 25.65 6.15
N ALA A 132 -19.73 24.78 5.84
CA ALA A 132 -19.56 23.68 4.90
C ALA A 132 -20.79 23.50 4.02
N LEU A 133 -20.56 23.14 2.76
CA LEU A 133 -21.58 22.80 1.77
C LEU A 133 -21.49 21.32 1.39
N ASP A 134 -22.59 20.73 0.92
CA ASP A 134 -22.56 19.43 0.25
C ASP A 134 -22.03 19.53 -1.20
N SER A 135 -21.89 18.38 -1.87
CA SER A 135 -21.36 18.29 -3.24
C SER A 135 -22.21 19.00 -4.30
N ILE A 136 -23.47 19.34 -4.00
CA ILE A 136 -24.36 20.09 -4.90
C ILE A 136 -24.50 21.56 -4.50
N GLY A 137 -23.90 21.98 -3.39
CA GLY A 137 -23.78 23.36 -2.93
C GLY A 137 -24.78 23.78 -1.85
N ASN A 138 -25.51 22.86 -1.22
CA ASN A 138 -26.39 23.19 -0.10
C ASN A 138 -25.59 23.39 1.19
N ASN A 139 -26.02 24.31 2.05
CA ASN A 139 -25.39 24.51 3.36
C ASN A 139 -25.64 23.31 4.29
N VAL A 140 -24.56 22.74 4.81
CA VAL A 140 -24.54 21.64 5.77
C VAL A 140 -24.09 22.14 7.14
N ILE A 141 -23.08 23.02 7.18
CA ILE A 141 -22.65 23.74 8.38
C ILE A 141 -22.73 25.25 8.08
N PRO A 142 -23.48 26.05 8.85
CA PRO A 142 -23.60 27.48 8.59
C PRO A 142 -22.27 28.21 8.85
N CYS A 143 -22.02 29.29 8.08
CA CYS A 143 -20.85 30.16 8.24
C CYS A 143 -20.90 31.02 9.50
N VAL A 144 -20.77 30.40 10.68
CA VAL A 144 -20.82 31.08 11.99
C VAL A 144 -19.62 30.73 12.91
N TYR A 145 -18.74 29.85 12.43
CA TYR A 145 -17.60 29.34 13.18
C TYR A 145 -16.32 30.11 12.83
N ASP A 146 -15.37 30.19 13.75
CA ASP A 146 -14.05 30.76 13.48
C ASP A 146 -13.20 29.83 12.61
N TYR A 147 -13.43 28.52 12.75
CA TYR A 147 -12.77 27.48 11.98
C TYR A 147 -13.57 26.17 12.01
N ILE A 148 -13.36 25.32 11.01
CA ILE A 148 -13.84 23.93 10.95
C ILE A 148 -12.61 23.03 10.86
N ILE A 149 -12.57 22.00 11.70
CA ILE A 149 -11.41 21.11 11.82
C ILE A 149 -11.75 19.79 11.12
N LEU A 150 -10.97 19.46 10.09
CA LEU A 150 -11.04 18.15 9.44
C LEU A 150 -10.22 17.13 10.23
N ASN A 151 -10.63 15.87 10.21
CA ASN A 151 -9.87 14.80 10.83
C ASN A 151 -8.46 14.69 10.18
N HIS A 152 -7.40 14.73 10.97
CA HIS A 152 -6.03 14.75 10.44
C HIS A 152 -5.57 13.43 9.78
N GLU A 153 -6.19 12.29 10.14
CA GLU A 153 -5.85 10.98 9.60
C GLU A 153 -6.55 10.72 8.25
N ASN A 154 -7.82 11.10 8.14
CA ASN A 154 -8.66 10.75 6.99
C ASN A 154 -9.28 11.93 6.25
N MET A 155 -9.09 13.16 6.73
CA MET A 155 -9.57 14.42 6.15
C MET A 155 -11.09 14.47 5.94
N LYS A 156 -11.86 13.66 6.68
CA LYS A 156 -13.31 13.78 6.70
C LYS A 156 -13.74 15.02 7.48
N LEU A 157 -14.82 15.64 7.02
CA LEU A 157 -15.54 16.63 7.81
C LEU A 157 -16.28 15.94 8.95
N PHE A 158 -16.99 14.86 8.65
CA PHE A 158 -17.69 14.06 9.64
C PHE A 158 -16.91 12.80 9.95
N HIS A 159 -16.54 12.63 11.22
CA HIS A 159 -15.99 11.38 11.72
C HIS A 159 -17.04 10.24 11.63
N ASP A 160 -16.66 9.00 11.91
CA ASP A 160 -17.50 7.81 11.65
C ASP A 160 -18.85 7.81 12.41
N GLU A 161 -18.91 8.51 13.54
CA GLU A 161 -20.10 8.76 14.35
C GLU A 161 -20.99 9.91 13.83
N GLY A 162 -20.55 10.64 12.80
CA GLY A 162 -21.32 11.71 12.16
C GLY A 162 -21.21 13.10 12.80
N LEU A 163 -20.16 13.35 13.59
CA LEU A 163 -19.87 14.65 14.20
C LEU A 163 -18.71 15.35 13.48
N ALA A 164 -18.77 16.68 13.36
CA ALA A 164 -17.70 17.53 12.85
C ALA A 164 -17.20 18.50 13.93
N ASP A 165 -15.88 18.69 14.00
CA ASP A 165 -15.25 19.56 15.01
C ASP A 165 -15.24 21.01 14.55
N VAL A 166 -15.69 21.91 15.42
CA VAL A 166 -15.85 23.35 15.12
C VAL A 166 -15.23 24.22 16.21
N LEU A 167 -14.66 25.36 15.78
CA LEU A 167 -14.11 26.36 16.67
C LEU A 167 -15.00 27.61 16.67
N LYS A 168 -15.39 28.09 17.85
CA LYS A 168 -16.14 29.34 18.01
C LYS A 168 -15.66 30.08 19.26
N ASN A 169 -15.32 31.34 19.11
CA ASN A 169 -14.73 32.20 20.14
C ASN A 169 -13.51 31.55 20.83
N ASN A 170 -12.62 30.95 20.03
CA ASN A 170 -11.44 30.22 20.50
C ASN A 170 -11.74 29.01 21.42
N LYS A 171 -12.97 28.48 21.38
CA LYS A 171 -13.40 27.29 22.11
C LYS A 171 -13.93 26.23 21.15
N MET A 172 -13.62 24.97 21.44
CA MET A 172 -13.96 23.81 20.62
C MET A 172 -15.30 23.21 21.01
N GLY A 173 -16.02 22.71 20.00
CA GLY A 173 -17.24 21.92 20.14
C GLY A 173 -17.47 21.04 18.90
N CYS A 174 -18.64 20.41 18.81
CA CYS A 174 -19.01 19.53 17.69
C CYS A 174 -20.40 19.86 17.16
N VAL A 175 -20.58 19.69 15.85
CA VAL A 175 -21.87 19.74 15.17
C VAL A 175 -22.22 18.42 14.50
N ASP A 176 -23.50 18.14 14.33
CA ASP A 176 -23.98 17.00 13.53
C ASP A 176 -24.00 17.32 12.02
N LYS A 177 -24.42 16.33 11.22
CA LYS A 177 -24.58 16.44 9.75
C LYS A 177 -25.62 17.48 9.29
N ASN A 178 -26.40 18.04 10.20
CA ASN A 178 -27.34 19.13 9.92
C ASN A 178 -26.81 20.48 10.43
N GLY A 179 -25.57 20.54 10.90
CA GLY A 179 -24.93 21.73 11.46
C GLY A 179 -25.44 22.10 12.86
N LYS A 180 -26.19 21.22 13.53
CA LYS A 180 -26.67 21.46 14.90
C LYS A 180 -25.56 21.16 15.90
N ILE A 181 -25.35 22.08 16.84
CA ILE A 181 -24.40 21.89 17.93
C ILE A 181 -24.83 20.70 18.79
N VAL A 182 -23.97 19.68 18.86
CA VAL A 182 -24.11 18.51 19.75
C VAL A 182 -23.24 18.72 20.98
N ILE A 183 -22.00 19.16 20.79
CA ILE A 183 -21.08 19.49 21.88
C ILE A 183 -20.84 21.00 21.86
N PRO A 184 -21.16 21.73 22.94
CA PRO A 184 -21.06 23.18 22.96
C PRO A 184 -19.59 23.64 22.81
N CYS A 185 -19.38 24.77 22.14
CA CYS A 185 -18.06 25.37 21.96
C CYS A 185 -17.56 26.02 23.27
N ILE A 186 -17.17 25.20 24.24
CA ILE A 186 -16.70 25.63 25.58
C ILE A 186 -15.36 25.01 25.99
N TYR A 187 -14.84 24.07 25.18
CA TYR A 187 -13.62 23.32 25.49
C TYR A 187 -12.38 24.02 24.94
N ASP A 188 -11.24 23.81 25.57
CA ASP A 188 -9.98 24.47 25.23
C ASP A 188 -9.42 23.93 23.90
N ASN A 189 -8.87 24.85 23.09
CA ASN A 189 -8.32 24.59 21.75
C ASN A 189 -6.91 23.96 21.76
N ASN A 190 -6.36 23.63 22.93
CA ASN A 190 -4.94 23.26 23.05
C ASN A 190 -4.60 21.87 22.48
N ILE A 191 -5.60 21.06 22.10
CA ILE A 191 -5.43 19.65 21.69
C ILE A 191 -5.54 19.45 20.15
N LEU A 192 -5.71 20.51 19.35
CA LEU A 192 -5.87 20.47 17.87
C LEU A 192 -7.17 19.78 17.38
N ASN A 193 -7.63 18.72 18.03
CA ASN A 193 -8.94 18.08 17.85
C ASN A 193 -9.49 17.57 19.19
N LEU A 194 -10.78 17.23 19.24
CA LEU A 194 -11.34 16.50 20.36
C LEU A 194 -10.94 15.04 20.19
N GLY A 195 -9.96 14.57 20.98
CA GLY A 195 -9.41 13.22 20.86
C GLY A 195 -10.48 12.15 21.06
N ARG A 196 -10.51 11.10 20.24
CA ARG A 196 -11.56 10.07 20.30
C ARG A 196 -10.95 8.70 20.45
N TYR A 197 -11.27 8.02 21.55
CA TYR A 197 -10.79 6.66 21.84
C TYR A 197 -11.94 5.86 22.46
N ASP A 198 -12.17 4.64 21.95
CA ASP A 198 -13.16 3.69 22.48
C ASP A 198 -14.57 4.27 22.71
N GLY A 199 -15.05 5.13 21.79
CA GLY A 199 -16.38 5.73 21.87
C GLY A 199 -16.51 6.89 22.87
N VAL A 200 -15.38 7.41 23.36
CA VAL A 200 -15.29 8.53 24.29
C VAL A 200 -14.55 9.70 23.65
N ILE A 201 -15.02 10.92 23.91
CA ILE A 201 -14.39 12.16 23.49
C ILE A 201 -13.57 12.74 24.65
N HIS A 202 -12.29 12.95 24.42
CA HIS A 202 -11.36 13.60 25.35
C HIS A 202 -11.28 15.08 25.01
N ALA A 203 -11.73 15.91 25.95
CA ALA A 203 -11.71 17.35 25.88
C ALA A 203 -10.88 17.93 27.04
N GLN A 204 -10.54 19.21 26.93
CA GLN A 204 -9.97 19.97 28.05
C GLN A 204 -10.89 21.15 28.36
N LYS A 205 -11.12 21.43 29.63
CA LYS A 205 -11.89 22.58 30.09
C LYS A 205 -11.22 23.15 31.33
N ASP A 206 -10.79 24.41 31.25
CA ASP A 206 -10.15 25.12 32.35
C ASP A 206 -8.89 24.37 32.84
N ASP A 207 -8.07 23.92 31.89
CA ASP A 207 -6.87 23.09 32.07
C ASP A 207 -7.10 21.65 32.60
N GLU A 208 -8.33 21.27 32.95
CA GLU A 208 -8.67 19.91 33.37
C GLU A 208 -9.10 19.01 32.20
N LYS A 209 -8.65 17.74 32.22
CA LYS A 209 -9.08 16.73 31.23
C LYS A 209 -10.49 16.24 31.55
N VAL A 210 -11.36 16.26 30.56
CA VAL A 210 -12.76 15.83 30.65
C VAL A 210 -13.02 14.76 29.59
N MET A 211 -13.58 13.63 30.00
CA MET A 211 -14.10 12.61 29.08
C MET A 211 -15.59 12.82 28.88
N LEU A 212 -16.05 12.80 27.63
CA LEU A 212 -17.44 12.99 27.22
C LEU A 212 -17.96 11.78 26.44
N ASP A 213 -19.25 11.50 26.54
CA ASP A 213 -19.93 10.63 25.59
C ASP A 213 -20.15 11.34 24.24
N MET A 214 -20.59 10.58 23.23
CA MET A 214 -20.87 11.12 21.89
C MET A 214 -22.06 12.12 21.83
N LYS A 215 -22.76 12.33 22.95
CA LYS A 215 -23.82 13.33 23.10
C LYS A 215 -23.34 14.56 23.90
N GLY A 216 -22.09 14.57 24.34
CA GLY A 216 -21.47 15.65 25.11
C GLY A 216 -21.68 15.57 26.62
N HIS A 217 -22.16 14.45 27.17
CA HIS A 217 -22.27 14.27 28.62
C HIS A 217 -20.94 13.85 29.23
N VAL A 218 -20.58 14.43 30.38
CA VAL A 218 -19.33 14.10 31.08
C VAL A 218 -19.38 12.68 31.65
N ILE A 219 -18.41 11.85 31.28
CA ILE A 219 -18.19 10.48 31.76
C ILE A 219 -17.24 10.46 32.97
N SER A 220 -16.08 11.15 32.90
CA SER A 220 -15.06 11.14 33.98
C SER A 220 -14.03 12.28 33.84
N THR A 221 -13.36 12.63 34.94
CA THR A 221 -12.35 13.72 35.05
C THR A 221 -10.97 13.25 35.56
N LYS A 222 -10.71 11.94 35.68
CA LYS A 222 -9.41 11.38 36.17
C LYS A 222 -8.77 10.41 35.19
N THR A 223 -7.46 10.55 34.97
CA THR A 223 -6.61 9.61 34.21
C THR A 223 -6.10 8.48 35.12
N PRO A 224 -6.02 7.20 34.68
CA PRO A 224 -5.38 6.13 35.48
C PRO A 224 -3.85 6.19 35.32
N THR A 225 -3.11 6.40 36.41
CA THR A 225 -1.62 6.38 36.41
C THR A 225 -1.12 5.33 37.39
N GLU A 226 -0.46 4.28 36.89
CA GLU A 226 0.43 3.47 37.75
C GLU A 226 1.89 3.42 37.27
N TRP A 227 2.19 3.41 35.96
CA TRP A 227 3.58 3.42 35.44
C TRP A 227 3.80 4.59 34.47
N VAL A 228 5.03 5.11 34.43
CA VAL A 228 5.44 6.17 33.49
C VAL A 228 6.49 5.61 32.55
N ILE A 229 6.29 5.81 31.23
CA ILE A 229 7.27 5.44 30.22
C ILE A 229 8.46 6.42 30.30
N CYS A 230 9.68 5.90 30.28
CA CYS A 230 10.87 6.74 30.39
C CYS A 230 11.05 7.61 29.12
N PRO A 231 11.37 8.91 29.26
CA PRO A 231 11.61 9.78 28.10
C PRO A 231 12.67 9.21 27.16
N GLY A 232 12.34 9.09 25.86
CA GLY A 232 13.22 8.50 24.84
C GLY A 232 13.04 6.99 24.62
N ALA A 233 12.21 6.31 25.42
CA ALA A 233 11.84 4.90 25.23
C ALA A 233 10.87 4.68 24.04
N GLU A 234 10.16 5.73 23.61
CA GLU A 234 9.04 5.71 22.65
C GLU A 234 9.46 5.84 21.17
N GLU A 235 10.74 6.09 20.88
CA GLU A 235 11.18 6.55 19.55
C GLU A 235 11.51 5.44 18.52
N ASN A 236 11.12 4.16 18.70
CA ASN A 236 11.38 3.14 17.67
C ASN A 236 10.55 1.85 17.82
N ASP A 237 9.73 1.49 16.82
CA ASP A 237 8.92 0.26 16.75
C ASP A 237 9.75 -1.04 16.64
N SER A 238 11.07 -0.93 16.49
CA SER A 238 11.99 -2.08 16.44
C SER A 238 12.52 -2.54 17.80
N ARG A 239 12.13 -1.88 18.91
CA ARG A 239 12.61 -2.23 20.25
C ARG A 239 11.83 -3.40 20.83
N GLU A 240 12.55 -4.46 21.21
CA GLU A 240 11.94 -5.63 21.86
C GLU A 240 11.50 -5.33 23.31
N LEU A 241 12.04 -4.28 23.96
CA LEU A 241 11.77 -3.90 25.35
C LEU A 241 11.56 -2.38 25.52
N ILE A 242 10.61 -2.00 26.38
CA ILE A 242 10.24 -0.61 26.70
C ILE A 242 10.71 -0.28 28.12
N CYS A 243 11.46 0.82 28.29
CA CYS A 243 11.94 1.29 29.59
C CYS A 243 10.82 2.02 30.36
N VAL A 244 10.60 1.62 31.62
CA VAL A 244 9.57 2.17 32.50
C VAL A 244 10.15 2.61 33.83
N GLU A 245 9.58 3.66 34.41
CA GLU A 245 9.94 4.17 35.73
C GLU A 245 8.80 3.90 36.73
N LYS A 246 9.18 3.40 37.92
CA LYS A 246 8.28 3.27 39.07
C LYS A 246 9.02 3.67 40.35
N ASN A 247 8.53 4.68 41.05
CA ASN A 247 9.09 5.18 42.31
C ASN A 247 10.59 5.51 42.23
N GLY A 248 11.04 6.15 41.14
CA GLY A 248 12.44 6.52 40.93
C GLY A 248 13.38 5.36 40.57
N LYS A 249 12.85 4.15 40.33
CA LYS A 249 13.60 2.98 39.85
C LYS A 249 13.24 2.69 38.40
N HIS A 250 14.21 2.24 37.60
CA HIS A 250 14.01 1.94 36.19
C HIS A 250 13.96 0.43 35.95
N GLY A 251 13.06 -0.02 35.09
CA GLY A 251 12.94 -1.41 34.64
C GLY A 251 12.55 -1.46 33.16
N CYS A 252 12.37 -2.66 32.60
CA CYS A 252 11.89 -2.81 31.22
C CYS A 252 10.78 -3.83 31.10
N ILE A 253 9.78 -3.52 30.27
CA ILE A 253 8.66 -4.41 29.91
C ILE A 253 8.77 -4.86 28.45
N ASP A 254 8.21 -6.01 28.10
CA ASP A 254 8.03 -6.42 26.70
C ASP A 254 6.84 -5.67 26.05
N LYS A 255 6.65 -5.87 24.74
CA LYS A 255 5.55 -5.29 23.96
C LYS A 255 4.13 -5.67 24.44
N ASN A 256 4.01 -6.71 25.26
CA ASN A 256 2.73 -7.14 25.84
C ASN A 256 2.55 -6.59 27.27
N GLY A 257 3.46 -5.74 27.75
CA GLY A 257 3.42 -5.15 29.08
C GLY A 257 4.00 -6.03 30.20
N LYS A 258 4.67 -7.15 29.88
CA LYS A 258 5.27 -8.03 30.89
C LYS A 258 6.63 -7.50 31.31
N LEU A 259 6.87 -7.35 32.62
CA LEU A 259 8.18 -6.97 33.16
C LEU A 259 9.24 -8.03 32.78
N VAL A 260 10.27 -7.60 32.05
CA VAL A 260 11.42 -8.41 31.61
C VAL A 260 12.67 -8.07 32.41
N ILE A 261 12.96 -6.78 32.61
CA ILE A 261 14.07 -6.32 33.47
C ILE A 261 13.45 -5.71 34.74
N PRO A 262 13.76 -6.23 35.95
CA PRO A 262 13.19 -5.73 37.19
C PRO A 262 13.59 -4.29 37.47
N PHE A 263 12.85 -3.62 38.36
CA PHE A 263 13.16 -2.25 38.78
C PHE A 263 14.45 -2.20 39.59
N ILE A 264 15.49 -1.59 39.02
CA ILE A 264 16.82 -1.45 39.64
C ILE A 264 17.02 0.00 40.07
N SER A 265 17.57 0.18 41.28
CA SER A 265 17.89 1.51 41.81
C SER A 265 19.24 2.00 41.28
N ASP A 266 19.40 3.33 41.22
CA ASP A 266 20.67 3.98 40.88
C ASP A 266 21.21 3.66 39.47
N THR A 267 20.33 3.19 38.58
CA THR A 267 20.63 2.87 37.18
C THR A 267 19.70 3.58 36.21
N HIS A 268 20.25 4.13 35.12
CA HIS A 268 19.47 4.57 33.95
C HIS A 268 19.63 3.58 32.81
N ILE A 269 18.52 3.14 32.20
CA ILE A 269 18.53 2.20 31.07
C ILE A 269 18.21 2.97 29.79
N PHE A 270 19.11 2.93 28.80
CA PHE A 270 19.04 3.81 27.62
C PHE A 270 18.48 3.13 26.37
N PHE A 271 18.95 1.92 26.02
CA PHE A 271 18.51 1.22 24.79
C PHE A 271 18.89 -0.27 24.79
N ASN A 272 18.13 -1.08 24.03
CA ASN A 272 18.40 -2.49 23.71
C ASN A 272 17.90 -2.78 22.28
N ASN A 273 18.77 -3.28 21.39
CA ASN A 273 18.42 -3.55 19.99
C ASN A 273 18.74 -4.97 19.51
N ASN A 274 19.61 -5.75 20.19
CA ASN A 274 19.91 -7.15 19.81
C ASN A 274 19.13 -8.17 20.65
N GLY A 275 18.26 -7.69 21.53
CA GLY A 275 17.48 -8.50 22.45
C GLY A 275 18.22 -8.84 23.74
N ASN A 276 19.52 -9.13 23.73
CA ASN A 276 20.22 -9.79 24.84
C ASN A 276 20.74 -8.84 25.94
N TYR A 277 21.15 -7.61 25.59
CA TYR A 277 21.76 -6.67 26.53
C TYR A 277 21.24 -5.24 26.38
N ALA A 278 21.11 -4.52 27.49
CA ALA A 278 20.79 -3.09 27.51
C ALA A 278 21.96 -2.28 28.08
N ALA A 279 22.23 -1.11 27.49
CA ALA A 279 23.20 -0.17 28.04
C ALA A 279 22.62 0.51 29.28
N ILE A 280 23.40 0.51 30.35
CA ILE A 280 23.05 1.12 31.64
C ILE A 280 24.10 2.14 32.06
N SER A 281 23.71 3.14 32.84
CA SER A 281 24.65 4.00 33.56
C SER A 281 24.43 3.98 35.07
N GLN A 282 25.52 4.13 35.84
CA GLN A 282 25.53 4.18 37.30
C GLN A 282 26.44 5.30 37.83
N GLY A 283 26.11 5.83 39.01
CA GLY A 283 26.96 6.76 39.75
C GLY A 283 26.94 8.23 39.28
N GLY A 284 25.97 8.60 38.45
CA GLY A 284 25.78 9.98 37.96
C GLY A 284 24.93 10.85 38.88
N ASN A 285 24.96 12.16 38.68
CA ASN A 285 24.11 13.14 39.36
C ASN A 285 23.19 13.87 38.36
N ARG A 286 21.90 13.55 38.42
CA ARG A 286 20.86 14.08 37.52
C ARG A 286 20.69 15.60 37.62
N GLU A 287 20.93 16.20 38.80
CA GLU A 287 20.84 17.66 38.98
C GLU A 287 21.99 18.42 38.29
N LYS A 288 23.08 17.72 37.96
CA LYS A 288 24.28 18.28 37.31
C LYS A 288 24.46 17.83 35.86
N ASN A 289 23.44 17.20 35.25
CA ASN A 289 23.54 16.56 33.93
C ASN A 289 24.69 15.53 33.82
N ASP A 290 25.09 14.92 34.93
CA ASP A 290 26.09 13.86 34.95
C ASP A 290 25.38 12.50 34.86
N LEU A 291 25.58 11.79 33.75
CA LEU A 291 24.97 10.49 33.48
C LEU A 291 25.70 9.34 34.20
N GLY A 292 26.86 9.57 34.80
CA GLY A 292 27.66 8.54 35.44
C GLY A 292 28.42 7.68 34.43
N LYS A 293 28.81 6.47 34.84
CA LYS A 293 29.59 5.54 34.01
C LYS A 293 28.70 4.50 33.36
N PHE A 294 28.99 4.17 32.11
CA PHE A 294 28.22 3.23 31.31
C PHE A 294 28.76 1.80 31.41
N GLY A 295 27.83 0.85 31.37
CA GLY A 295 28.04 -0.60 31.38
C GLY A 295 26.85 -1.31 30.71
N TYR A 296 26.73 -2.63 30.86
CA TYR A 296 25.65 -3.40 30.22
C TYR A 296 25.01 -4.41 31.16
N ILE A 297 23.70 -4.55 31.04
CA ILE A 297 22.85 -5.47 31.81
C ILE A 297 22.19 -6.49 30.89
N ASN A 298 22.08 -7.74 31.35
CA ASN A 298 21.37 -8.79 30.60
C ASN A 298 19.86 -8.82 30.94
N ARG A 299 19.10 -9.67 30.22
CA ARG A 299 17.66 -9.88 30.48
C ARG A 299 17.30 -10.39 31.87
N LYS A 300 18.24 -10.97 32.62
CA LYS A 300 18.02 -11.44 33.99
C LYS A 300 18.17 -10.31 35.03
N GLY A 301 18.56 -9.11 34.60
CA GLY A 301 18.86 -8.00 35.50
C GLY A 301 20.27 -8.06 36.10
N GLU A 302 21.16 -8.87 35.54
CA GLU A 302 22.55 -9.00 35.99
C GLU A 302 23.45 -8.05 35.17
N ILE A 303 24.26 -7.25 35.84
CA ILE A 303 25.27 -6.40 35.19
C ILE A 303 26.39 -7.30 34.68
N VAL A 304 26.44 -7.50 33.36
CA VAL A 304 27.40 -8.38 32.69
C VAL A 304 28.69 -7.66 32.32
N ILE A 305 28.61 -6.35 32.10
CA ILE A 305 29.77 -5.48 31.84
C ILE A 305 29.70 -4.33 32.84
N PRO A 306 30.66 -4.21 33.77
CA PRO A 306 30.64 -3.17 34.81
C PRO A 306 30.58 -1.74 34.26
N CYS A 307 29.87 -0.87 34.96
CA CYS A 307 29.76 0.55 34.64
C CYS A 307 31.09 1.29 34.85
N LYS A 308 31.97 1.26 33.82
CA LYS A 308 33.32 1.87 33.85
C LYS A 308 33.61 2.82 32.69
N TYR A 309 32.78 2.81 31.65
CA TYR A 309 32.99 3.61 30.43
C TYR A 309 32.39 5.01 30.56
N TYR A 310 32.97 6.00 29.87
CA TYR A 310 32.37 7.35 29.82
C TYR A 310 31.09 7.37 28.99
N LEU A 311 31.08 6.61 27.90
CA LEU A 311 29.93 6.40 27.04
C LEU A 311 29.97 4.97 26.48
N ALA A 312 28.80 4.47 26.11
CA ALA A 312 28.63 3.14 25.52
C ALA A 312 27.55 3.20 24.45
N SER A 313 27.78 2.51 23.33
CA SER A 313 26.79 2.37 22.26
C SER A 313 25.93 1.11 22.46
N LYS A 314 24.96 0.86 21.57
CA LYS A 314 24.18 -0.38 21.60
C LYS A 314 25.03 -1.57 21.14
N PHE A 315 24.63 -2.79 21.47
CA PHE A 315 25.22 -3.97 20.82
C PHE A 315 24.68 -4.12 19.39
N LEU A 316 25.59 -4.47 18.49
CA LEU A 316 25.31 -4.78 17.09
C LEU A 316 25.89 -6.16 16.77
N GLY A 317 25.02 -7.17 16.71
CA GLY A 317 25.49 -8.55 16.80
C GLY A 317 26.20 -8.79 18.14
N GLU A 318 27.47 -9.21 18.09
CA GLU A 318 28.29 -9.59 19.25
C GLU A 318 29.21 -8.45 19.77
N TYR A 319 29.13 -7.24 19.19
CA TYR A 319 30.08 -6.15 19.46
C TYR A 319 29.41 -4.82 19.83
N ALA A 320 30.11 -3.99 20.62
CA ALA A 320 29.71 -2.62 20.94
C ALA A 320 30.92 -1.66 21.00
N ILE A 321 30.66 -0.36 20.86
CA ILE A 321 31.66 0.71 20.94
C ILE A 321 31.54 1.38 22.32
N VAL A 322 32.66 1.56 23.00
CA VAL A 322 32.73 2.20 24.32
C VAL A 322 33.86 3.21 24.40
N GLU A 323 33.67 4.24 25.20
CA GLU A 323 34.67 5.28 25.45
C GLU A 323 35.40 5.02 26.77
N THR A 324 36.74 4.94 26.73
CA THR A 324 37.58 4.67 27.91
C THR A 324 38.28 5.91 28.46
N PRO A 325 38.54 5.96 29.78
CA PRO A 325 39.32 7.04 30.38
C PRO A 325 40.80 6.91 29.96
N GLU A 326 41.34 7.89 29.22
CA GLU A 326 42.66 8.53 29.44
C GLU A 326 43.23 9.22 28.19
N ASN A 327 43.34 10.56 28.21
CA ASN A 327 44.66 11.19 28.11
C ASN A 327 44.60 12.60 28.73
N PRO A 328 45.24 12.86 29.89
CA PRO A 328 45.19 14.17 30.56
C PRO A 328 46.04 15.26 29.89
N SER A 329 46.61 15.00 28.71
CA SER A 329 47.61 15.90 28.09
C SER A 329 47.19 16.64 26.82
N ASN A 330 46.00 16.37 26.25
CA ASN A 330 45.44 17.17 25.16
C ASN A 330 43.92 17.20 25.20
N ASN A 331 43.34 18.40 25.32
CA ASN A 331 41.93 18.66 25.67
C ASN A 331 40.90 18.39 24.55
N TYR A 332 41.26 17.60 23.53
CA TYR A 332 40.50 17.50 22.28
C TYR A 332 40.42 16.08 21.71
N GLY A 333 40.47 15.02 22.51
CA GLY A 333 40.34 13.66 21.98
C GLY A 333 39.81 12.61 22.96
N TYR A 334 39.28 11.52 22.42
CA TYR A 334 38.72 10.40 23.19
C TYR A 334 39.29 9.06 22.72
N ASN A 335 39.48 8.12 23.65
CA ASN A 335 39.83 6.73 23.33
C ASN A 335 38.57 5.91 23.13
N LEU A 336 38.50 5.19 22.00
CA LEU A 336 37.43 4.29 21.69
C LEU A 336 37.92 2.84 21.71
N GLU A 337 37.11 1.96 22.31
CA GLU A 337 37.30 0.52 22.29
C GLU A 337 36.09 -0.17 21.68
N ILE A 338 36.36 -1.19 20.88
CA ILE A 338 35.33 -2.14 20.43
C ILE A 338 35.44 -3.36 21.35
N ILE A 339 34.36 -3.63 22.09
CA ILE A 339 34.28 -4.73 23.04
C ILE A 339 33.33 -5.81 22.54
N ASP A 340 33.58 -7.06 22.95
CA ASP A 340 32.63 -8.16 22.78
C ASP A 340 31.63 -8.24 23.96
N GLU A 341 30.74 -9.24 23.91
CA GLU A 341 29.74 -9.50 24.95
C GLU A 341 30.32 -9.81 26.35
N LYS A 342 31.61 -10.15 26.45
CA LYS A 342 32.32 -10.36 27.73
C LYS A 342 32.97 -9.07 28.25
N GLY A 343 32.96 -8.00 27.45
CA GLY A 343 33.67 -6.77 27.74
C GLY A 343 35.16 -6.80 27.36
N ASP A 344 35.60 -7.81 26.59
CA ASP A 344 36.98 -7.92 26.14
C ASP A 344 37.22 -7.00 24.93
N SER A 345 38.22 -6.12 25.02
CA SER A 345 38.61 -5.23 23.93
C SER A 345 39.15 -6.02 22.73
N LYS A 346 38.52 -5.88 21.56
CA LYS A 346 38.96 -6.46 20.28
C LYS A 346 39.75 -5.48 19.43
N TYR A 347 39.47 -4.20 19.58
CA TYR A 347 40.16 -3.14 18.86
C TYR A 347 40.13 -1.85 19.67
N ARG A 348 41.22 -1.07 19.59
CA ARG A 348 41.36 0.22 20.27
C ARG A 348 41.89 1.25 19.28
N THR A 349 41.29 2.44 19.29
CA THR A 349 41.75 3.59 18.49
C THR A 349 41.62 4.89 19.29
N TYR A 350 42.26 5.95 18.81
CA TYR A 350 42.26 7.29 19.41
C TYR A 350 41.79 8.32 18.38
N VAL A 351 40.95 9.25 18.82
CA VAL A 351 40.27 10.23 17.96
C VAL A 351 40.60 11.64 18.39
N GLU A 352 41.04 12.50 17.48
CA GLU A 352 41.27 13.94 17.72
C GLU A 352 40.15 14.80 17.12
N ILE A 353 39.66 15.77 17.89
CA ILE A 353 38.58 16.70 17.56
C ILE A 353 39.20 18.06 17.21
N TYR A 354 39.22 18.40 15.92
CA TYR A 354 39.43 19.77 15.45
C TYR A 354 38.13 20.27 14.82
N GLY A 355 37.75 21.51 15.15
CA GLY A 355 36.41 22.06 14.90
C GLY A 355 35.91 22.07 13.45
N TYR A 356 34.59 22.20 13.35
CA TYR A 356 33.66 22.12 12.21
C TYR A 356 33.47 20.74 11.58
N HIS A 357 32.51 20.03 12.17
CA HIS A 357 31.92 18.77 11.72
C HIS A 357 31.51 18.82 10.24
N TYR A 358 32.09 17.92 9.44
CA TYR A 358 31.53 17.46 8.18
C TYR A 358 31.38 15.94 8.25
N PHE A 359 30.13 15.48 8.27
CA PHE A 359 29.71 14.08 8.34
C PHE A 359 29.68 13.43 6.95
N GLU A 360 30.10 12.16 6.87
CA GLU A 360 29.34 11.02 6.31
C GLU A 360 30.27 9.80 6.15
N THR A 361 29.83 8.65 6.69
CA THR A 361 30.27 7.31 6.28
C THR A 361 29.06 6.37 6.26
N ASP A 362 28.62 6.01 5.06
CA ASP A 362 27.44 5.15 4.83
C ASP A 362 27.86 3.73 4.43
N PHE A 363 27.28 2.71 5.07
CA PHE A 363 27.56 1.30 4.79
C PHE A 363 26.28 0.52 4.42
N LEU A 364 25.37 1.17 3.67
CA LEU A 364 24.29 0.62 2.83
C LEU A 364 23.44 -0.54 3.44
N ASN A 365 23.31 -0.50 4.78
CA ASN A 365 22.42 -1.16 5.75
C ASN A 365 22.11 -2.67 5.67
N GLU A 366 22.66 -3.41 6.64
CA GLU A 366 21.86 -4.15 7.64
C GLU A 366 22.45 -3.89 9.04
N GLN A 367 21.85 -2.93 9.75
CA GLN A 367 22.20 -2.39 11.07
C GLN A 367 23.69 -1.98 11.23
N SER A 368 23.94 -0.68 11.38
CA SER A 368 25.25 -0.14 11.77
C SER A 368 25.14 0.78 13.00
N ILE A 369 26.27 1.01 13.68
CA ILE A 369 26.38 2.02 14.75
C ILE A 369 27.44 3.03 14.33
N SER A 370 27.11 4.32 14.45
CA SER A 370 28.00 5.44 14.18
C SER A 370 28.45 6.11 15.47
N TYR A 371 29.71 6.56 15.50
CA TYR A 371 30.32 7.28 16.60
C TYR A 371 31.22 8.37 16.01
N ASP A 372 30.77 9.64 15.98
CA ASP A 372 31.39 10.89 15.48
C ASP A 372 32.28 10.87 14.21
N THR A 373 33.21 9.92 14.05
CA THR A 373 34.10 9.69 12.90
C THR A 373 34.25 8.21 12.48
N PHE A 374 33.50 7.29 13.10
CA PHE A 374 33.61 5.83 12.90
C PHE A 374 32.27 5.15 12.70
N SER A 375 32.28 3.99 12.05
CA SER A 375 31.12 3.11 11.94
C SER A 375 31.49 1.62 12.07
N LEU A 376 30.57 0.85 12.66
CA LEU A 376 30.65 -0.60 12.83
C LEU A 376 29.43 -1.27 12.20
N SER A 377 29.63 -2.30 11.38
CA SER A 377 28.56 -3.10 10.77
C SER A 377 28.21 -4.35 11.60
N SER A 378 27.01 -4.90 11.39
CA SER A 378 26.53 -6.14 12.02
C SER A 378 27.42 -7.36 11.78
N ASN A 379 28.19 -7.35 10.69
CA ASN A 379 29.14 -8.40 10.35
C ASN A 379 30.53 -8.20 10.98
N GLY A 380 30.75 -7.15 11.78
CA GLY A 380 32.03 -6.90 12.46
C GLY A 380 33.07 -6.18 11.59
N PHE A 381 32.64 -5.34 10.64
CA PHE A 381 33.52 -4.45 9.89
C PHE A 381 33.57 -3.06 10.51
N PHE A 382 34.78 -2.56 10.71
CA PHE A 382 35.12 -1.24 11.23
C PHE A 382 35.56 -0.30 10.10
N CYS A 383 35.07 0.94 10.12
CA CYS A 383 35.46 2.00 9.19
C CYS A 383 35.85 3.28 9.93
N GLU A 384 36.95 3.91 9.51
CA GLU A 384 37.45 5.20 9.99
C GLU A 384 37.68 6.16 8.81
N LYS A 385 37.17 7.39 8.91
CA LYS A 385 37.50 8.47 7.95
C LYS A 385 38.77 9.19 8.39
N ARG A 386 39.79 9.20 7.54
CA ARG A 386 41.06 9.88 7.78
C ARG A 386 40.95 11.37 7.49
N LYS A 387 41.84 12.17 8.11
CA LYS A 387 41.91 13.63 7.95
C LYS A 387 42.19 14.09 6.50
N ASP A 388 42.76 13.21 5.67
CA ASP A 388 43.02 13.43 4.24
C ASP A 388 41.80 13.16 3.34
N GLY A 389 40.65 12.80 3.93
CA GLY A 389 39.43 12.45 3.21
C GLY A 389 39.34 10.98 2.79
N GLY A 390 40.38 10.18 3.02
CA GLY A 390 40.37 8.74 2.76
C GLY A 390 39.63 7.94 3.83
N PHE A 391 39.36 6.66 3.55
CA PHE A 391 38.74 5.73 4.50
C PHE A 391 39.69 4.57 4.83
N PHE A 392 39.67 4.12 6.08
CA PHE A 392 40.36 2.93 6.56
C PHE A 392 39.33 1.89 7.01
N PHE A 393 39.45 0.65 6.52
CA PHE A 393 38.53 -0.44 6.84
C PHE A 393 39.26 -1.61 7.53
N LYS A 394 38.60 -2.27 8.49
CA LYS A 394 39.15 -3.45 9.18
C LYS A 394 38.07 -4.45 9.60
N TYR A 395 38.31 -5.74 9.41
CA TYR A 395 37.45 -6.81 9.91
C TYR A 395 37.86 -7.23 11.33
N VAL A 396 36.88 -7.40 12.23
CA VAL A 396 37.12 -7.69 13.66
C VAL A 396 37.26 -9.20 13.94
N LYS A 397 36.66 -10.08 13.11
CA LYS A 397 36.79 -11.55 13.26
C LYS A 397 37.99 -12.11 12.48
N GLY A 398 39.19 -11.98 13.06
CA GLY A 398 40.37 -12.67 12.57
C GLY A 398 41.54 -11.72 12.34
N TYR A 399 42.42 -11.65 13.33
CA TYR A 399 43.76 -11.11 13.17
C TYR A 399 44.54 -12.05 12.24
N GLY A 400 44.76 -11.66 10.98
CA GLY A 400 45.76 -12.29 10.12
C GLY A 400 45.38 -12.40 8.64
N SER A 401 46.14 -11.68 7.80
CA SER A 401 46.40 -11.96 6.37
C SER A 401 45.21 -12.18 5.43
N GLY A 402 44.35 -11.17 5.27
CA GLY A 402 43.35 -11.12 4.20
C GLY A 402 43.09 -9.69 3.70
N TYR A 403 44.13 -8.84 3.74
CA TYR A 403 44.02 -7.41 3.38
C TYR A 403 43.78 -7.18 1.88
N GLU A 404 44.01 -8.17 1.00
CA GLU A 404 43.90 -7.97 -0.45
C GLU A 404 42.50 -8.27 -1.04
N ASP A 405 41.72 -9.21 -0.48
CA ASP A 405 40.48 -9.64 -1.16
C ASP A 405 39.32 -8.63 -1.07
N LEU A 406 39.28 -7.78 -0.03
CA LEU A 406 38.23 -6.78 0.13
C LEU A 406 38.60 -5.43 -0.50
N GLU A 407 39.88 -5.06 -0.46
CA GLU A 407 40.42 -3.85 -1.12
C GLU A 407 40.29 -4.00 -2.65
N ASN A 408 40.58 -5.20 -3.19
CA ASN A 408 40.36 -5.52 -4.61
C ASN A 408 38.86 -5.62 -4.99
N GLN A 409 37.96 -6.04 -4.08
CA GLN A 409 36.52 -6.08 -4.38
C GLN A 409 35.83 -4.70 -4.37
N VAL A 410 36.37 -3.76 -3.59
CA VAL A 410 35.81 -2.41 -3.43
C VAL A 410 36.45 -1.39 -4.38
N PHE A 411 37.74 -1.51 -4.71
CA PHE A 411 38.48 -0.45 -5.41
C PHE A 411 38.98 -0.75 -6.85
N ASP A 412 39.03 -2.00 -7.33
CA ASP A 412 39.31 -2.30 -8.77
C ASP A 412 38.17 -1.87 -9.72
N LYS A 413 37.16 -1.15 -9.22
CA LYS A 413 36.03 -0.63 -9.99
C LYS A 413 36.20 0.81 -10.47
N LEU A 414 37.31 1.50 -10.17
CA LEU A 414 37.35 2.96 -10.23
C LEU A 414 38.43 3.63 -11.10
N SER A 415 39.22 2.92 -11.91
CA SER A 415 40.23 3.60 -12.74
C SER A 415 40.30 3.15 -14.19
N ASP A 416 39.87 4.08 -15.05
CA ASP A 416 40.16 4.29 -16.47
C ASP A 416 39.44 3.42 -17.53
N PHE A 417 38.54 4.11 -18.25
CA PHE A 417 37.59 3.67 -19.29
C PHE A 417 36.29 3.03 -18.78
N GLY A 418 35.32 3.89 -18.44
CA GLY A 418 33.89 3.59 -18.28
C GLY A 418 33.58 2.41 -17.35
N GLU A 419 33.26 2.69 -16.09
CA GLU A 419 32.92 1.67 -15.08
C GLU A 419 32.00 0.57 -15.61
N PHE A 420 32.39 -0.69 -15.42
CA PHE A 420 31.48 -1.81 -15.64
C PHE A 420 30.42 -1.85 -14.53
N LYS A 421 29.16 -1.59 -14.88
CA LYS A 421 28.01 -1.81 -13.99
C LYS A 421 27.18 -2.97 -14.51
N GLU A 422 27.00 -4.00 -13.68
CA GLU A 422 26.23 -5.22 -14.02
C GLU A 422 26.72 -5.99 -15.27
N GLY A 423 27.98 -5.77 -15.70
CA GLY A 423 28.56 -6.42 -16.88
C GLY A 423 28.54 -5.58 -18.17
N LEU A 424 28.07 -4.33 -18.10
CA LEU A 424 28.03 -3.34 -19.18
C LEU A 424 29.02 -2.19 -18.96
N ALA A 425 29.71 -1.75 -20.02
CA ALA A 425 30.54 -0.56 -20.04
C ALA A 425 30.00 0.46 -21.06
N LEU A 426 29.97 1.74 -20.68
CA LEU A 426 29.62 2.84 -21.58
C LEU A 426 30.83 3.23 -22.42
N VAL A 427 30.65 3.33 -23.74
CA VAL A 427 31.71 3.73 -24.67
C VAL A 427 31.26 4.92 -25.51
N GLU A 428 32.21 5.81 -25.81
CA GLU A 428 32.00 6.98 -26.67
C GLU A 428 32.94 6.93 -27.87
N LYS A 429 32.41 7.22 -29.07
CA LYS A 429 33.22 7.39 -30.28
C LYS A 429 32.55 8.38 -31.22
N ASN A 430 33.33 9.37 -31.68
CA ASN A 430 32.85 10.45 -32.56
C ASN A 430 31.65 11.21 -31.97
N GLY A 431 31.62 11.43 -30.65
CA GLY A 431 30.54 12.13 -29.95
C GLY A 431 29.24 11.33 -29.79
N LEU A 432 29.23 10.03 -30.12
CA LEU A 432 28.10 9.14 -29.90
C LEU A 432 28.42 8.12 -28.80
N LYS A 433 27.48 7.88 -27.90
CA LYS A 433 27.59 6.98 -26.74
C LYS A 433 26.75 5.70 -26.90
N TRP A 434 27.25 4.55 -26.44
CA TRP A 434 26.51 3.27 -26.38
C TRP A 434 27.11 2.28 -25.35
N PHE A 435 26.41 1.19 -25.02
CA PHE A 435 26.88 0.17 -24.06
C PHE A 435 27.46 -1.07 -24.74
N VAL A 436 28.56 -1.59 -24.21
CA VAL A 436 29.16 -2.88 -24.57
C VAL A 436 29.16 -3.83 -23.38
N ASN A 437 29.03 -5.14 -23.61
CA ASN A 437 29.26 -6.12 -22.52
C ASN A 437 30.76 -6.27 -22.20
N LYS A 438 31.06 -7.08 -21.17
CA LYS A 438 32.40 -7.57 -20.82
C LYS A 438 33.22 -8.21 -21.96
N TYR A 439 32.60 -8.50 -23.10
CA TYR A 439 33.28 -9.03 -24.30
C TYR A 439 33.48 -7.97 -25.39
N GLY A 440 33.14 -6.70 -25.12
CA GLY A 440 33.23 -5.60 -26.09
C GLY A 440 32.14 -5.62 -27.17
N LYS A 441 31.14 -6.50 -27.06
CA LYS A 441 30.02 -6.57 -28.02
C LYS A 441 29.00 -5.49 -27.68
N ASN A 442 28.59 -4.73 -28.68
CA ASN A 442 27.48 -3.79 -28.55
C ASN A 442 26.18 -4.55 -28.23
N ILE A 443 25.50 -4.16 -27.14
CA ILE A 443 24.24 -4.76 -26.72
C ILE A 443 23.04 -3.88 -27.09
N LEU A 444 23.23 -2.57 -27.09
CA LEU A 444 22.23 -1.60 -27.52
C LEU A 444 22.61 -1.14 -28.93
N TYR A 445 22.02 -1.75 -29.96
CA TYR A 445 22.33 -1.43 -31.36
C TYR A 445 22.17 0.06 -31.71
N ASP A 446 21.42 0.81 -30.90
CA ASP A 446 21.24 2.25 -31.01
C ASP A 446 22.41 3.06 -30.40
N LYS A 447 22.87 4.05 -31.17
CA LYS A 447 23.81 5.08 -30.72
C LYS A 447 23.06 6.33 -30.31
N PHE A 448 23.48 6.94 -29.20
CA PHE A 448 22.85 8.10 -28.57
C PHE A 448 23.79 9.30 -28.57
N ASP A 449 23.22 10.51 -28.60
CA ASP A 449 23.99 11.74 -28.43
C ASP A 449 24.41 11.92 -26.96
N ASP A 450 23.53 11.49 -26.04
CA ASP A 450 23.84 11.38 -24.62
C ASP A 450 23.04 10.25 -23.96
N ILE A 451 23.53 9.69 -22.87
CA ILE A 451 22.84 8.63 -22.11
C ILE A 451 23.23 8.73 -20.65
N GLY A 452 22.29 8.42 -19.75
CA GLY A 452 22.47 8.52 -18.31
C GLY A 452 23.83 8.03 -17.80
N THR A 453 24.55 8.92 -17.12
CA THR A 453 25.84 8.61 -16.48
C THR A 453 25.80 8.93 -15.00
N ILE A 454 26.63 8.20 -14.28
CA ILE A 454 26.98 8.49 -12.89
C ILE A 454 28.46 8.88 -12.95
N SER A 455 28.81 10.10 -12.55
CA SER A 455 30.19 10.57 -12.51
C SER A 455 30.52 11.09 -11.12
N ILE A 456 31.73 10.85 -10.65
CA ILE A 456 32.23 11.40 -9.39
C ILE A 456 33.07 12.63 -9.73
N ASP A 457 32.73 13.79 -9.15
CA ASP A 457 33.51 15.01 -9.36
C ASP A 457 34.86 14.96 -8.63
N ALA A 458 35.73 15.92 -8.90
CA ALA A 458 37.07 16.00 -8.31
C ALA A 458 37.08 16.13 -6.76
N VAL A 459 35.92 16.36 -6.15
CA VAL A 459 35.71 16.52 -4.70
C VAL A 459 34.99 15.29 -4.11
N GLY A 460 34.72 14.26 -4.92
CA GLY A 460 34.08 13.02 -4.49
C GLY A 460 32.55 13.04 -4.51
N ASN A 461 31.91 14.08 -5.05
CA ASN A 461 30.44 14.12 -5.14
C ASN A 461 29.96 13.29 -6.33
N VAL A 462 28.95 12.46 -6.10
CA VAL A 462 28.31 11.65 -7.14
C VAL A 462 27.31 12.52 -7.90
N GLN A 463 27.70 13.00 -9.08
CA GLN A 463 26.79 13.65 -10.02
C GLN A 463 26.02 12.60 -10.83
N LYS A 464 24.70 12.75 -10.89
CA LYS A 464 23.81 11.89 -11.69
C LYS A 464 23.17 12.71 -12.79
N THR A 465 23.50 12.40 -14.03
CA THR A 465 22.91 13.05 -15.20
C THR A 465 22.05 12.03 -15.94
N LEU A 466 20.79 12.37 -16.25
CA LEU A 466 19.89 11.53 -17.06
C LEU A 466 19.62 10.11 -16.48
N VAL A 467 19.43 9.99 -15.16
CA VAL A 467 19.12 8.73 -14.47
C VAL A 467 17.69 8.76 -13.90
N LEU A 468 16.84 7.76 -14.19
CA LEU A 468 15.51 7.62 -13.56
C LEU A 468 15.60 6.93 -12.21
N ASN A 469 16.31 5.80 -12.14
CA ASN A 469 16.67 5.10 -10.90
C ASN A 469 17.92 4.21 -11.14
N LYS A 470 18.23 3.30 -10.20
CA LYS A 470 19.39 2.40 -10.32
C LYS A 470 19.35 1.47 -11.55
N ARG A 471 18.16 1.17 -12.08
CA ARG A 471 17.90 0.23 -13.19
C ARG A 471 17.62 0.94 -14.53
N PHE A 472 16.86 2.04 -14.52
CA PHE A 472 16.42 2.72 -15.73
C PHE A 472 17.19 4.02 -15.96
N LEU A 473 17.78 4.15 -17.16
CA LEU A 473 18.49 5.35 -17.61
C LEU A 473 17.67 6.10 -18.67
N ILE A 474 17.84 7.41 -18.73
CA ILE A 474 17.32 8.24 -19.82
C ILE A 474 18.37 8.30 -20.92
N SER A 475 17.95 8.03 -22.16
CA SER A 475 18.77 8.20 -23.36
C SER A 475 18.35 9.46 -24.11
N LYS A 476 19.27 10.14 -24.81
CA LYS A 476 19.00 11.35 -25.61
C LYS A 476 19.51 11.19 -27.05
N LYS A 477 18.69 11.59 -28.02
CA LYS A 477 19.04 11.63 -29.45
C LYS A 477 18.22 12.70 -30.17
N ASN A 478 18.86 13.58 -30.94
CA ASN A 478 18.24 14.70 -31.66
C ASN A 478 17.29 15.53 -30.77
N ASP A 479 17.73 15.87 -29.56
CA ASP A 479 16.95 16.58 -28.53
C ASP A 479 15.66 15.89 -28.05
N LEU A 480 15.49 14.61 -28.40
CA LEU A 480 14.44 13.75 -27.87
C LEU A 480 15.01 12.72 -26.90
N TYR A 481 14.17 12.27 -25.98
CA TYR A 481 14.52 11.39 -24.87
C TYR A 481 13.84 10.03 -24.99
N GLY A 482 14.54 8.99 -24.53
CA GLY A 482 14.11 7.60 -24.47
C GLY A 482 14.53 6.97 -23.15
N ILE A 483 14.33 5.65 -23.01
CA ILE A 483 14.55 4.92 -21.76
C ILE A 483 15.27 3.62 -22.06
N VAL A 484 16.26 3.29 -21.22
CA VAL A 484 17.04 2.04 -21.28
C VAL A 484 16.93 1.31 -19.94
N ASP A 485 16.72 0.00 -19.99
CA ASP A 485 16.70 -0.91 -18.84
C ASP A 485 18.05 -1.63 -18.76
N LEU A 486 18.83 -1.33 -17.71
CA LEU A 486 20.16 -1.88 -17.51
C LEU A 486 20.11 -3.39 -17.18
N GLU A 487 19.20 -3.80 -16.31
CA GLU A 487 19.10 -5.21 -15.87
C GLU A 487 18.74 -6.14 -17.03
N ARG A 488 17.87 -5.69 -17.95
CA ARG A 488 17.45 -6.46 -19.13
C ARG A 488 18.28 -6.17 -20.38
N GLU A 489 19.26 -5.28 -20.28
CA GLU A 489 20.11 -4.82 -21.37
C GLU A 489 19.32 -4.40 -22.63
N LYS A 490 18.18 -3.70 -22.45
CA LYS A 490 17.26 -3.36 -23.55
C LYS A 490 16.89 -1.88 -23.62
N VAL A 491 16.67 -1.38 -24.83
CA VAL A 491 15.96 -0.10 -25.04
C VAL A 491 14.49 -0.33 -24.71
N VAL A 492 13.98 0.34 -23.68
CA VAL A 492 12.57 0.29 -23.27
C VAL A 492 11.74 1.15 -24.21
N THR A 493 12.22 2.37 -24.50
CA THR A 493 11.60 3.26 -25.47
C THR A 493 12.66 3.99 -26.30
N GLN A 494 12.38 4.15 -27.59
CA GLN A 494 13.17 4.99 -28.47
C GLN A 494 13.17 6.46 -28.03
N CYS A 495 14.15 7.24 -28.51
CA CYS A 495 14.23 8.68 -28.24
C CYS A 495 13.18 9.47 -29.03
N ILE A 496 11.94 9.47 -28.52
CA ILE A 496 10.77 10.08 -29.20
C ILE A 496 10.01 11.08 -28.32
N TYR A 497 10.46 11.29 -27.08
CA TYR A 497 9.79 12.15 -26.11
C TYR A 497 10.51 13.48 -25.95
N GLU A 498 9.77 14.58 -25.84
CA GLU A 498 10.29 15.90 -25.48
C GLU A 498 10.84 15.91 -24.05
N THR A 499 10.20 15.14 -23.15
CA THR A 499 10.64 14.96 -21.76
C THR A 499 10.29 13.55 -21.28
N VAL A 500 11.15 12.95 -20.45
CA VAL A 500 10.89 11.73 -19.67
C VAL A 500 11.12 12.07 -18.20
N GLY A 501 10.11 11.87 -17.35
CA GLY A 501 10.17 12.32 -15.96
C GLY A 501 9.92 13.83 -15.82
N ARG A 502 10.63 14.51 -14.91
CA ARG A 502 10.35 15.92 -14.55
C ARG A 502 10.82 16.90 -15.64
N TYR A 503 10.15 18.06 -15.65
CA TYR A 503 10.46 19.28 -16.40
C TYR A 503 11.95 19.64 -16.28
N MET A 504 12.73 19.37 -17.33
CA MET A 504 14.15 19.76 -17.41
C MET A 504 14.23 21.21 -17.90
N GLY A 505 14.12 22.14 -16.96
CA GLY A 505 14.41 23.55 -17.14
C GLY A 505 14.92 24.09 -15.82
N GLU A 506 16.22 24.44 -15.80
CA GLU A 506 17.05 24.85 -14.65
C GLU A 506 17.79 23.72 -13.93
N GLU A 507 19.11 23.90 -13.83
CA GLU A 507 20.10 23.02 -13.19
C GLU A 507 19.68 22.66 -11.76
N LEU A 508 19.43 21.37 -11.52
CA LEU A 508 19.09 20.86 -10.19
C LEU A 508 20.34 20.32 -9.52
N GLY A 509 20.78 21.01 -8.47
CA GLY A 509 21.78 20.50 -7.52
C GLY A 509 21.31 19.24 -6.79
N ASP A 510 22.28 18.46 -6.31
CA ASP A 510 22.25 17.03 -5.94
C ASP A 510 21.22 16.52 -4.90
N THR A 511 20.23 17.29 -4.45
CA THR A 511 19.44 16.92 -3.26
C THR A 511 17.91 16.97 -3.36
N TYR A 512 17.31 17.14 -4.55
CA TYR A 512 15.84 17.23 -4.64
C TYR A 512 15.21 16.32 -5.72
N GLY A 513 14.62 15.20 -5.29
CA GLY A 513 13.52 14.51 -6.00
C GLY A 513 13.82 13.12 -6.61
N GLN A 514 14.23 12.13 -5.81
CA GLN A 514 14.32 10.74 -6.27
C GLN A 514 12.98 10.01 -6.08
N ASN A 515 12.04 10.12 -7.04
CA ASN A 515 10.97 9.14 -7.32
C ASN A 515 10.22 9.52 -8.62
N LEU A 516 10.86 9.39 -9.79
CA LEU A 516 10.23 9.66 -11.10
C LEU A 516 9.38 8.49 -11.63
N ILE A 517 9.41 7.35 -10.93
CA ILE A 517 8.75 6.10 -11.31
C ILE A 517 7.68 5.79 -10.25
N HIS A 518 6.43 5.66 -10.67
CA HIS A 518 5.30 5.29 -9.81
C HIS A 518 4.62 4.05 -10.37
N HIS A 519 4.53 2.97 -9.58
CA HIS A 519 3.97 1.68 -10.03
C HIS A 519 4.57 1.18 -11.36
N ASN A 520 5.90 1.28 -11.49
CA ASN A 520 6.65 0.93 -12.70
C ASN A 520 6.25 1.72 -13.97
N MET A 521 5.64 2.90 -13.78
CA MET A 521 5.28 3.82 -14.85
C MET A 521 6.07 5.12 -14.73
N VAL A 522 6.44 5.72 -15.86
CA VAL A 522 7.10 7.04 -15.92
C VAL A 522 6.29 7.99 -16.79
N LYS A 523 6.20 9.24 -16.36
CA LYS A 523 5.53 10.30 -17.13
C LYS A 523 6.38 10.70 -18.33
N VAL A 524 5.75 10.86 -19.48
CA VAL A 524 6.41 11.26 -20.72
C VAL A 524 5.65 12.40 -21.39
N LYS A 525 6.34 13.17 -22.25
CA LYS A 525 5.73 14.24 -23.04
C LYS A 525 6.11 14.10 -24.51
N ARG A 526 5.13 14.23 -25.40
CA ARG A 526 5.31 14.24 -26.86
C ARG A 526 4.30 15.19 -27.48
N ASN A 527 4.74 16.04 -28.41
CA ASN A 527 3.92 17.05 -29.10
C ASN A 527 3.17 17.99 -28.13
N GLY A 528 3.83 18.44 -27.06
CA GLY A 528 3.19 19.30 -26.06
C GLY A 528 2.19 18.60 -25.12
N LYS A 529 1.96 17.29 -25.27
CA LYS A 529 0.98 16.50 -24.52
C LYS A 529 1.67 15.45 -23.63
N TYR A 530 1.00 15.06 -22.55
CA TYR A 530 1.52 14.16 -21.53
C TYR A 530 0.86 12.78 -21.59
N GLY A 531 1.64 11.76 -21.30
CA GLY A 531 1.25 10.36 -21.18
C GLY A 531 2.10 9.63 -20.13
N TYR A 532 1.95 8.31 -20.08
CA TYR A 532 2.73 7.43 -19.19
C TYR A 532 3.14 6.15 -19.91
N VAL A 533 4.40 5.77 -19.71
CA VAL A 533 5.00 4.54 -20.24
C VAL A 533 5.15 3.53 -19.13
N ASN A 534 4.78 2.28 -19.39
CA ASN A 534 5.10 1.14 -18.52
C ASN A 534 6.54 0.69 -18.79
N LEU A 535 7.38 0.67 -17.76
CA LEU A 535 8.81 0.40 -17.90
C LEU A 535 9.14 -1.08 -18.13
N ASP A 536 8.22 -2.01 -17.81
CA ASP A 536 8.41 -3.41 -18.13
C ASP A 536 8.24 -3.69 -19.63
N THR A 537 7.19 -3.13 -20.22
CA THR A 537 6.79 -3.42 -21.61
C THR A 537 7.34 -2.39 -22.59
N GLY A 538 7.59 -1.15 -22.15
CA GLY A 538 7.90 -0.02 -23.02
C GLY A 538 6.66 0.60 -23.68
N GLU A 539 5.47 0.10 -23.37
CA GLU A 539 4.22 0.58 -23.97
C GLU A 539 3.74 1.89 -23.31
N GLU A 540 3.25 2.83 -24.14
CA GLU A 540 2.48 3.99 -23.68
C GLU A 540 1.10 3.53 -23.19
N VAL A 541 1.04 3.04 -21.94
CA VAL A 541 -0.23 2.63 -21.30
C VAL A 541 -1.20 3.80 -21.10
N ILE A 542 -0.69 5.03 -21.08
CA ILE A 542 -1.47 6.26 -21.23
C ILE A 542 -0.86 7.06 -22.39
N PRO A 543 -1.56 7.25 -23.51
CA PRO A 543 -1.00 7.94 -24.68
C PRO A 543 -0.75 9.42 -24.40
N CYS A 544 0.24 9.99 -25.09
CA CYS A 544 0.56 11.42 -25.03
C CYS A 544 -0.49 12.30 -25.73
N GLU A 545 -1.70 12.37 -25.18
CA GLU A 545 -2.83 13.15 -25.74
C GLU A 545 -3.39 14.18 -24.76
N TYR A 546 -2.96 14.09 -23.49
CA TYR A 546 -3.58 14.79 -22.39
C TYR A 546 -2.76 16.01 -21.93
N ASN A 547 -3.41 16.94 -21.23
CA ASN A 547 -2.66 17.88 -20.40
C ASN A 547 -2.10 17.12 -19.17
N SER A 548 -1.16 17.74 -18.45
CA SER A 548 -0.47 17.11 -17.31
C SER A 548 -1.43 16.55 -16.25
N THR A 549 -2.48 17.29 -15.89
CA THR A 549 -3.47 16.91 -14.87
C THR A 549 -4.37 15.76 -15.33
N THR A 550 -4.82 15.78 -16.58
CA THR A 550 -5.66 14.71 -17.15
C THR A 550 -4.85 13.45 -17.38
N ALA A 551 -3.59 13.54 -17.83
CA ALA A 551 -2.71 12.38 -17.97
C ALA A 551 -2.54 11.66 -16.63
N ARG A 552 -2.35 12.43 -15.55
CA ARG A 552 -2.26 11.91 -14.18
C ARG A 552 -3.55 11.23 -13.74
N PHE A 553 -4.70 11.87 -13.93
CA PHE A 553 -6.00 11.24 -13.65
C PHE A 553 -6.11 9.90 -14.38
N LYS A 554 -5.77 9.87 -15.67
CA LYS A 554 -5.77 8.65 -16.48
C LYS A 554 -4.82 7.58 -15.95
N LYS A 555 -3.63 7.94 -15.46
CA LYS A 555 -2.74 7.01 -14.75
C LYS A 555 -3.44 6.38 -13.55
N TYR A 556 -4.02 7.19 -12.67
CA TYR A 556 -4.68 6.66 -11.48
C TYR A 556 -5.93 5.83 -11.85
N GLN A 557 -6.69 6.21 -12.88
CA GLN A 557 -7.76 5.36 -13.42
C GLN A 557 -7.22 4.01 -13.91
N TYR A 558 -6.08 4.01 -14.61
CA TYR A 558 -5.42 2.79 -15.06
C TYR A 558 -4.97 1.92 -13.88
N LEU A 559 -4.35 2.51 -12.85
CA LEU A 559 -3.95 1.77 -11.64
C LEU A 559 -5.16 1.20 -10.89
N TYR A 560 -6.20 2.01 -10.70
CA TYR A 560 -7.47 1.57 -10.12
C TYR A 560 -8.06 0.39 -10.91
N ASN A 561 -8.07 0.49 -12.25
CA ASN A 561 -8.61 -0.54 -13.14
C ASN A 561 -7.78 -1.83 -13.17
N ASN A 562 -6.49 -1.75 -12.87
CA ASN A 562 -5.57 -2.87 -12.85
C ASN A 562 -5.18 -3.31 -11.42
N GLN A 563 -5.88 -2.82 -10.40
CA GLN A 563 -5.67 -3.28 -9.03
C GLN A 563 -6.01 -4.76 -8.94
N LYS A 564 -5.06 -5.54 -8.42
CA LYS A 564 -5.24 -6.98 -8.20
C LYS A 564 -5.91 -7.22 -6.85
N SER A 565 -6.77 -8.24 -6.78
CA SER A 565 -7.28 -8.71 -5.50
C SER A 565 -6.18 -9.42 -4.72
N ASN A 566 -6.30 -9.47 -3.39
CA ASN A 566 -5.39 -10.23 -2.55
C ASN A 566 -5.36 -11.73 -2.91
N ILE A 567 -6.44 -12.26 -3.48
CA ILE A 567 -6.52 -13.67 -3.93
C ILE A 567 -5.85 -13.91 -5.29
N ASP A 568 -5.62 -12.86 -6.08
CA ASP A 568 -4.89 -12.92 -7.37
C ASP A 568 -3.37 -12.97 -7.15
N GLU A 569 -2.92 -12.58 -5.95
CA GLU A 569 -1.52 -12.51 -5.55
C GLU A 569 -1.16 -13.67 -4.64
N ASN A 570 0.14 -14.03 -4.58
CA ASN A 570 0.65 -15.08 -3.69
C ASN A 570 -0.11 -16.42 -3.79
N ILE A 571 -0.61 -16.77 -4.98
CA ILE A 571 -1.33 -18.03 -5.22
C ILE A 571 -0.44 -19.22 -4.79
N PRO A 572 -0.87 -20.07 -3.84
CA PRO A 572 -0.04 -21.14 -3.32
C PRO A 572 0.37 -22.12 -4.42
N VAL A 573 1.65 -22.51 -4.42
CA VAL A 573 2.20 -23.44 -5.41
C VAL A 573 2.35 -24.83 -4.80
N CYS A 574 1.66 -25.80 -5.39
CA CYS A 574 1.79 -27.21 -5.11
C CYS A 574 3.04 -27.78 -5.79
N LYS A 575 3.84 -28.54 -5.05
CA LYS A 575 5.06 -29.19 -5.56
C LYS A 575 4.79 -30.51 -6.27
N THR A 576 3.58 -31.06 -6.12
CA THR A 576 3.18 -32.36 -6.69
C THR A 576 2.15 -32.15 -7.79
N SER A 577 2.34 -32.85 -8.92
CA SER A 577 1.41 -32.80 -10.04
C SER A 577 0.20 -33.72 -9.81
N ASN A 578 -1.00 -33.21 -10.10
CA ASN A 578 -2.26 -33.93 -10.07
C ASN A 578 -2.69 -34.29 -11.51
N ASN A 579 -1.97 -35.25 -12.11
CA ASN A 579 -2.16 -35.65 -13.51
C ASN A 579 -3.46 -36.43 -13.80
N LYS A 580 -4.18 -36.86 -12.75
CA LYS A 580 -5.49 -37.54 -12.85
C LYS A 580 -6.67 -36.61 -12.64
N CYS A 581 -6.44 -35.29 -12.56
CA CYS A 581 -7.51 -34.31 -12.48
C CYS A 581 -7.62 -33.56 -13.81
N TYR A 582 -8.85 -33.35 -14.28
CA TYR A 582 -9.17 -32.57 -15.48
C TYR A 582 -10.14 -31.46 -15.14
N ALA A 583 -9.93 -30.28 -15.72
CA ALA A 583 -10.75 -29.11 -15.47
C ALA A 583 -11.31 -28.51 -16.77
N VAL A 584 -12.60 -28.18 -16.77
CA VAL A 584 -13.22 -27.30 -17.76
C VAL A 584 -13.67 -26.03 -17.03
N ILE A 585 -13.24 -24.88 -17.51
CA ILE A 585 -13.47 -23.57 -16.90
C ILE A 585 -14.05 -22.65 -17.97
N ILE A 586 -15.29 -22.23 -17.81
CA ILE A 586 -16.01 -21.34 -18.73
C ILE A 586 -16.33 -20.03 -18.01
N ALA A 587 -15.97 -18.92 -18.63
CA ALA A 587 -16.10 -17.59 -18.06
C ALA A 587 -16.70 -16.61 -19.07
N ASN A 588 -18.00 -16.32 -18.93
CA ASN A 588 -18.75 -15.48 -19.85
C ASN A 588 -19.03 -14.11 -19.23
N GLU A 589 -18.41 -13.07 -19.76
CA GLU A 589 -18.55 -11.69 -19.28
C GLU A 589 -19.16 -10.77 -20.33
N LYS A 590 -18.72 -10.88 -21.59
CA LYS A 590 -19.06 -9.97 -22.69
C LYS A 590 -20.12 -10.59 -23.58
N TYR A 591 -21.39 -10.36 -23.23
CA TYR A 591 -22.52 -10.91 -23.97
C TYR A 591 -22.86 -10.05 -25.20
N THR A 592 -23.23 -10.70 -26.30
CA THR A 592 -23.53 -10.00 -27.56
C THR A 592 -24.85 -9.23 -27.51
N ARG A 593 -25.84 -9.78 -26.78
CA ARG A 593 -27.24 -9.30 -26.77
C ARG A 593 -27.82 -9.17 -25.36
N GLU A 594 -27.00 -9.36 -24.33
CA GLU A 594 -27.38 -9.28 -22.93
C GLU A 594 -26.43 -8.35 -22.18
N GLN A 595 -26.80 -7.97 -20.96
CA GLN A 595 -25.90 -7.18 -20.12
C GLN A 595 -24.64 -7.98 -19.79
N ASN A 596 -23.50 -7.30 -19.73
CA ASN A 596 -22.25 -7.93 -19.34
C ASN A 596 -22.29 -8.37 -17.86
N VAL A 597 -21.56 -9.45 -17.55
CA VAL A 597 -21.46 -10.03 -16.22
C VAL A 597 -20.13 -9.58 -15.61
N PRO A 598 -20.10 -8.56 -14.72
CA PRO A 598 -18.85 -8.01 -14.23
C PRO A 598 -17.98 -9.09 -13.57
N TYR A 599 -16.70 -9.09 -13.93
CA TYR A 599 -15.63 -9.91 -13.33
C TYR A 599 -15.65 -11.41 -13.65
N ALA A 600 -16.61 -11.92 -14.43
CA ALA A 600 -16.68 -13.35 -14.75
C ALA A 600 -15.42 -13.86 -15.47
N MET A 601 -14.81 -13.05 -16.34
CA MET A 601 -13.53 -13.39 -16.97
C MET A 601 -12.37 -13.42 -15.96
N ASN A 602 -12.33 -12.47 -15.02
CA ASN A 602 -11.30 -12.45 -13.98
C ASN A 602 -11.44 -13.67 -13.05
N ASP A 603 -12.67 -14.00 -12.67
CA ASP A 603 -13.02 -15.18 -11.89
C ASP A 603 -12.50 -16.47 -12.53
N GLY A 604 -12.82 -16.72 -13.80
CA GLY A 604 -12.36 -17.92 -14.50
C GLY A 604 -10.85 -17.97 -14.69
N LYS A 605 -10.22 -16.83 -15.00
CA LYS A 605 -8.76 -16.73 -15.15
C LYS A 605 -8.05 -17.05 -13.85
N THR A 606 -8.46 -16.43 -12.74
CA THR A 606 -7.86 -16.69 -11.43
C THR A 606 -8.13 -18.11 -10.97
N PHE A 607 -9.34 -18.65 -11.16
CA PHE A 607 -9.64 -20.05 -10.87
C PHE A 607 -8.75 -21.02 -11.66
N SER A 608 -8.48 -20.74 -12.95
CA SER A 608 -7.54 -21.50 -13.77
C SER A 608 -6.12 -21.49 -13.20
N GLU A 609 -5.66 -20.35 -12.67
CA GLU A 609 -4.35 -20.26 -12.01
C GLU A 609 -4.31 -21.06 -10.70
N TYR A 610 -5.38 -21.12 -9.92
CA TYR A 610 -5.46 -21.99 -8.73
C TYR A 610 -5.50 -23.48 -9.11
N CYS A 611 -6.20 -23.85 -10.18
CA CYS A 611 -6.16 -25.21 -10.72
C CYS A 611 -4.72 -25.63 -11.07
N LYS A 612 -3.96 -24.77 -11.75
CA LYS A 612 -2.56 -25.04 -12.12
C LYS A 612 -1.64 -25.06 -10.91
N LYS A 613 -1.63 -23.97 -10.13
CA LYS A 613 -0.64 -23.72 -9.08
C LYS A 613 -1.01 -24.44 -7.80
N THR A 614 -2.23 -24.27 -7.31
CA THR A 614 -2.62 -24.75 -5.97
C THR A 614 -3.10 -26.19 -5.98
N LEU A 615 -3.86 -26.60 -7.01
CA LEU A 615 -4.35 -27.98 -7.16
C LEU A 615 -3.38 -28.87 -7.95
N GLY A 616 -2.33 -28.29 -8.56
CA GLY A 616 -1.27 -29.02 -9.25
C GLY A 616 -1.70 -29.65 -10.57
N ILE A 617 -2.81 -29.22 -11.16
CA ILE A 617 -3.35 -29.79 -12.41
C ILE A 617 -2.45 -29.37 -13.59
N PRO A 618 -1.95 -30.32 -14.41
CA PRO A 618 -1.18 -29.99 -15.60
C PRO A 618 -1.95 -29.06 -16.55
N THR A 619 -1.27 -28.13 -17.21
CA THR A 619 -1.91 -27.19 -18.15
C THR A 619 -2.69 -27.92 -19.25
N ASP A 620 -2.17 -29.05 -19.75
CA ASP A 620 -2.82 -29.86 -20.79
C ASP A 620 -4.12 -30.54 -20.31
N ASN A 621 -4.32 -30.63 -18.99
CA ASN A 621 -5.53 -31.15 -18.37
C ASN A 621 -6.56 -30.04 -18.04
N ILE A 622 -6.31 -28.79 -18.46
CA ILE A 622 -7.19 -27.65 -18.19
C ILE A 622 -7.67 -27.05 -19.51
N HIS A 623 -8.98 -27.09 -19.75
CA HIS A 623 -9.65 -26.38 -20.82
C HIS A 623 -10.30 -25.11 -20.27
N TYR A 624 -9.76 -23.95 -20.64
CA TYR A 624 -10.25 -22.64 -20.25
C TYR A 624 -10.84 -21.89 -21.44
N ALA A 625 -12.05 -21.34 -21.29
CA ALA A 625 -12.76 -20.61 -22.33
C ALA A 625 -13.34 -19.30 -21.78
N GLU A 626 -13.02 -18.20 -22.44
CA GLU A 626 -13.62 -16.89 -22.19
C GLU A 626 -14.69 -16.61 -23.23
N ASN A 627 -15.84 -16.09 -22.80
CA ASN A 627 -16.93 -15.67 -23.67
C ASN A 627 -17.31 -16.78 -24.67
N ALA A 628 -17.57 -17.97 -24.14
CA ALA A 628 -17.89 -19.17 -24.89
C ALA A 628 -19.29 -19.07 -25.51
N THR A 629 -19.37 -19.39 -26.80
CA THR A 629 -20.63 -19.64 -27.51
C THR A 629 -21.23 -20.99 -27.11
N LEU A 630 -22.48 -21.25 -27.49
CA LEU A 630 -23.13 -22.54 -27.21
C LEU A 630 -22.32 -23.74 -27.75
N ASN A 631 -21.71 -23.57 -28.93
CA ASN A 631 -20.90 -24.61 -29.55
C ASN A 631 -19.56 -24.80 -28.83
N ASP A 632 -18.96 -23.72 -28.32
CA ASP A 632 -17.73 -23.81 -27.52
C ASP A 632 -17.98 -24.60 -26.23
N ILE A 633 -19.08 -24.30 -25.52
CA ILE A 633 -19.45 -25.05 -24.30
C ILE A 633 -19.58 -26.55 -24.59
N LYS A 634 -20.31 -26.92 -25.65
CA LYS A 634 -20.46 -28.32 -26.09
C LYS A 634 -19.11 -28.96 -26.47
N TYR A 635 -18.23 -28.20 -27.13
CA TYR A 635 -16.90 -28.65 -27.49
C TYR A 635 -16.05 -29.00 -26.24
N HIS A 636 -16.05 -28.13 -25.23
CA HIS A 636 -15.30 -28.36 -23.99
C HIS A 636 -15.86 -29.54 -23.18
N LEU A 637 -17.18 -29.70 -23.11
CA LEU A 637 -17.81 -30.87 -22.47
C LEU A 637 -17.49 -32.18 -23.21
N ALA A 638 -17.51 -32.16 -24.54
CA ALA A 638 -17.14 -33.32 -25.36
C ALA A 638 -15.67 -33.72 -25.15
N TRP A 639 -14.77 -32.73 -25.05
CA TRP A 639 -13.36 -32.99 -24.70
C TRP A 639 -13.24 -33.67 -23.33
N LEU A 640 -13.92 -33.16 -22.31
CA LEU A 640 -13.88 -33.71 -20.95
C LEU A 640 -14.38 -35.17 -20.91
N LYS A 641 -15.45 -35.46 -21.66
CA LYS A 641 -15.96 -36.81 -21.85
C LYS A 641 -14.95 -37.76 -22.50
N ASN A 642 -14.17 -37.27 -23.46
CA ASN A 642 -13.13 -38.08 -24.08
C ASN A 642 -11.96 -38.33 -23.12
N GLN A 643 -11.55 -37.33 -22.33
CA GLN A 643 -10.46 -37.50 -21.35
C GLN A 643 -10.80 -38.53 -20.28
N THR A 644 -12.00 -38.46 -19.71
CA THR A 644 -12.46 -39.43 -18.71
C THR A 644 -12.57 -40.84 -19.27
N LYS A 645 -13.03 -41.02 -20.52
CA LYS A 645 -13.06 -42.33 -21.18
C LYS A 645 -11.67 -42.94 -21.40
N LEU A 646 -10.67 -42.12 -21.73
CA LEU A 646 -9.31 -42.59 -21.98
C LEU A 646 -8.56 -42.95 -20.69
N ASN A 647 -8.83 -42.24 -19.59
CA ASN A 647 -8.06 -42.34 -18.35
C ASN A 647 -8.77 -43.11 -17.22
N GLY A 648 -10.05 -43.46 -17.40
CA GLY A 648 -10.79 -44.39 -16.55
C GLY A 648 -11.29 -43.80 -15.21
N ASP A 649 -11.85 -44.68 -14.37
CA ASP A 649 -12.67 -44.33 -13.20
C ASP A 649 -11.93 -43.71 -12.00
N ASP A 650 -10.60 -43.64 -11.99
CA ASP A 650 -9.82 -42.99 -10.91
C ASP A 650 -9.62 -41.48 -11.16
N THR A 651 -10.18 -40.95 -12.25
CA THR A 651 -10.07 -39.55 -12.66
C THR A 651 -10.91 -38.62 -11.77
N LYS A 652 -10.38 -37.46 -11.37
CA LYS A 652 -11.16 -36.36 -10.77
C LYS A 652 -11.52 -35.33 -11.84
N VAL A 653 -12.73 -34.77 -11.75
CA VAL A 653 -13.22 -33.75 -12.69
C VAL A 653 -13.61 -32.49 -11.94
N ILE A 654 -13.19 -31.34 -12.44
CA ILE A 654 -13.64 -30.02 -11.99
C ILE A 654 -14.31 -29.30 -13.17
N PHE A 655 -15.55 -28.89 -12.99
CA PHE A 655 -16.24 -27.99 -13.91
C PHE A 655 -16.46 -26.64 -13.22
N TYR A 656 -16.15 -25.55 -13.90
CA TYR A 656 -16.34 -24.21 -13.39
C TYR A 656 -17.07 -23.36 -14.43
N TYR A 657 -18.11 -22.65 -13.99
CA TYR A 657 -18.84 -21.70 -14.82
C TYR A 657 -19.04 -20.38 -14.06
N ALA A 658 -18.68 -19.26 -14.69
CA ALA A 658 -19.09 -17.93 -14.27
C ALA A 658 -19.80 -17.21 -15.42
N GLY A 659 -20.99 -16.65 -15.15
CA GLY A 659 -21.79 -15.99 -16.18
C GLY A 659 -23.26 -15.82 -15.79
N HIS A 660 -24.11 -15.61 -16.80
CA HIS A 660 -25.56 -15.53 -16.62
C HIS A 660 -26.18 -16.92 -16.48
N GLY A 661 -27.13 -17.03 -15.56
CA GLY A 661 -28.10 -18.11 -15.55
C GLY A 661 -29.47 -17.55 -15.89
N ILE A 662 -30.32 -18.35 -16.54
CA ILE A 662 -31.69 -17.98 -16.86
C ILE A 662 -32.66 -19.05 -16.34
N PRO A 663 -33.72 -18.68 -15.61
CA PRO A 663 -34.80 -19.59 -15.30
C PRO A 663 -35.79 -19.68 -16.47
N ASN A 664 -36.37 -20.85 -16.67
CA ASN A 664 -37.55 -21.03 -17.50
C ASN A 664 -38.81 -20.82 -16.65
N GLU A 665 -39.65 -19.87 -17.04
CA GLU A 665 -40.86 -19.51 -16.28
C GLU A 665 -41.92 -20.64 -16.29
N SER A 666 -41.94 -21.46 -17.35
CA SER A 666 -43.00 -22.44 -17.60
C SER A 666 -42.83 -23.75 -16.83
N ASP A 667 -41.62 -24.27 -16.75
CA ASP A 667 -41.29 -25.55 -16.11
C ASP A 667 -40.32 -25.42 -14.92
N ARG A 668 -39.89 -24.19 -14.61
CA ARG A 668 -38.94 -23.85 -13.53
C ARG A 668 -37.57 -24.50 -13.66
N THR A 669 -37.19 -24.94 -14.86
CA THR A 669 -35.83 -25.41 -15.17
C THR A 669 -34.86 -24.23 -15.28
N SER A 670 -33.55 -24.50 -15.19
CA SER A 670 -32.51 -23.47 -15.23
C SER A 670 -31.48 -23.76 -16.31
N TYR A 671 -30.90 -22.70 -16.89
CA TYR A 671 -29.94 -22.79 -17.98
C TYR A 671 -28.75 -21.88 -17.69
N ILE A 672 -27.55 -22.29 -18.09
CA ILE A 672 -26.41 -21.37 -18.22
C ILE A 672 -26.50 -20.68 -19.59
N LEU A 673 -26.15 -19.40 -19.66
CA LEU A 673 -26.28 -18.62 -20.89
C LEU A 673 -24.93 -18.47 -21.61
N PRO A 674 -24.80 -18.97 -22.85
CA PRO A 674 -23.69 -18.65 -23.74
C PRO A 674 -23.68 -17.19 -24.20
N ILE A 675 -22.55 -16.67 -24.69
CA ILE A 675 -22.46 -15.24 -25.09
C ILE A 675 -23.27 -14.86 -26.33
N ASP A 676 -23.66 -15.85 -27.13
CA ASP A 676 -24.52 -15.75 -28.30
C ASP A 676 -26.00 -15.98 -27.98
N GLY A 677 -26.32 -16.32 -26.72
CA GLY A 677 -27.68 -16.52 -26.23
C GLY A 677 -28.35 -15.23 -25.73
N PHE A 678 -29.66 -15.33 -25.50
CA PHE A 678 -30.50 -14.25 -24.98
C PHE A 678 -31.56 -14.78 -24.01
N SER A 679 -31.83 -13.99 -22.98
CA SER A 679 -32.54 -14.39 -21.77
C SER A 679 -34.03 -14.69 -21.94
N PHE A 680 -34.64 -14.18 -23.01
CA PHE A 680 -36.06 -14.41 -23.31
C PHE A 680 -36.35 -15.71 -24.08
N ASP A 681 -35.33 -16.43 -24.55
CA ASP A 681 -35.49 -17.71 -25.24
C ASP A 681 -34.54 -18.77 -24.67
N THR A 682 -35.10 -19.72 -23.93
CA THR A 682 -34.36 -20.79 -23.27
C THR A 682 -33.67 -21.75 -24.25
N ASN A 683 -34.09 -21.80 -25.52
CA ASN A 683 -33.43 -22.62 -26.55
C ASN A 683 -32.01 -22.13 -26.87
N THR A 684 -31.69 -20.89 -26.50
CA THR A 684 -30.36 -20.30 -26.66
C THR A 684 -29.44 -20.55 -25.47
N GLY A 685 -30.00 -21.04 -24.35
CA GLY A 685 -29.25 -21.46 -23.17
C GLY A 685 -28.81 -22.92 -23.27
N TYR A 686 -27.89 -23.32 -22.38
CA TYR A 686 -27.55 -24.72 -22.15
C TYR A 686 -28.17 -25.19 -20.83
N SER A 687 -29.04 -26.20 -20.91
CA SER A 687 -29.83 -26.70 -19.78
C SER A 687 -28.93 -27.20 -18.64
N LEU A 688 -29.19 -26.75 -17.41
CA LEU A 688 -28.47 -27.26 -16.23
C LEU A 688 -28.78 -28.74 -15.99
N LYS A 689 -30.00 -29.19 -16.26
CA LYS A 689 -30.35 -30.60 -16.22
C LYS A 689 -29.51 -31.43 -17.19
N ASP A 690 -29.32 -30.94 -18.42
CA ASP A 690 -28.49 -31.63 -19.41
C ASP A 690 -27.02 -31.58 -19.01
N LEU A 691 -26.54 -30.46 -18.46
CA LEU A 691 -25.20 -30.34 -17.90
C LEU A 691 -24.96 -31.34 -16.78
N TYR A 692 -25.87 -31.44 -15.82
CA TYR A 692 -25.74 -32.38 -14.69
C TYR A 692 -25.80 -33.82 -15.15
N ASN A 693 -26.65 -34.13 -16.14
CA ASN A 693 -26.68 -35.46 -16.77
C ASN A 693 -25.37 -35.75 -17.52
N GLU A 694 -24.82 -34.82 -18.28
CA GLU A 694 -23.56 -35.01 -19.00
C GLU A 694 -22.39 -35.22 -18.04
N LEU A 695 -22.27 -34.36 -17.02
CA LEU A 695 -21.22 -34.44 -16.01
C LEU A 695 -21.37 -35.67 -15.12
N GLY A 696 -22.57 -35.93 -14.60
CA GLY A 696 -22.83 -37.04 -13.67
C GLY A 696 -22.64 -38.43 -14.27
N ASN A 697 -22.73 -38.55 -15.60
CA ASN A 697 -22.50 -39.80 -16.34
C ASN A 697 -21.05 -39.98 -16.81
N LEU A 698 -20.12 -39.08 -16.46
CA LEU A 698 -18.71 -39.25 -16.80
C LEU A 698 -18.09 -40.43 -16.03
N PRO A 699 -17.26 -41.27 -16.67
CA PRO A 699 -16.51 -42.34 -16.01
C PRO A 699 -15.36 -41.73 -15.18
N ALA A 700 -15.69 -41.24 -14.00
CA ALA A 700 -14.80 -40.53 -13.08
C ALA A 700 -15.04 -40.96 -11.64
N LYS A 701 -14.06 -40.69 -10.76
CA LYS A 701 -14.12 -40.99 -9.33
C LYS A 701 -14.98 -39.99 -8.59
N ASN A 702 -14.76 -38.72 -8.85
CA ASN A 702 -15.45 -37.59 -8.25
C ASN A 702 -15.57 -36.48 -9.29
N ILE A 703 -16.75 -35.87 -9.38
CA ILE A 703 -17.01 -34.74 -10.27
C ILE A 703 -17.51 -33.58 -9.42
N ILE A 704 -16.81 -32.45 -9.49
CA ILE A 704 -17.15 -31.24 -8.73
C ILE A 704 -17.47 -30.14 -9.72
N ALA A 705 -18.64 -29.51 -9.60
CA ALA A 705 -19.03 -28.36 -10.39
C ALA A 705 -19.19 -27.11 -9.51
N PHE A 706 -18.61 -25.99 -9.94
CA PHE A 706 -18.79 -24.68 -9.33
C PHE A 706 -19.52 -23.76 -10.32
N ILE A 707 -20.69 -23.26 -9.93
CA ILE A 707 -21.58 -22.46 -10.78
C ILE A 707 -21.81 -21.09 -10.15
N ASP A 708 -21.08 -20.09 -10.62
CA ASP A 708 -21.23 -18.67 -10.27
C ASP A 708 -22.18 -17.97 -11.25
N ALA A 709 -23.48 -18.19 -11.04
CA ALA A 709 -24.55 -17.62 -11.86
C ALA A 709 -25.82 -17.34 -11.03
N CYS A 710 -26.64 -16.40 -11.51
CA CYS A 710 -27.98 -16.13 -10.95
C CYS A 710 -29.03 -16.99 -11.65
N PHE A 711 -29.96 -17.62 -10.93
CA PHE A 711 -31.08 -18.38 -11.54
C PHE A 711 -32.46 -17.83 -11.16
N SER A 712 -32.51 -16.66 -10.54
CA SER A 712 -33.73 -16.01 -10.04
C SER A 712 -34.48 -15.15 -11.07
N GLY A 713 -33.90 -14.94 -12.25
CA GLY A 713 -34.41 -14.02 -13.27
C GLY A 713 -34.16 -12.54 -12.95
N ALA A 714 -33.54 -12.23 -11.80
CA ALA A 714 -33.16 -10.88 -11.41
C ALA A 714 -31.80 -10.49 -12.03
N GLN A 715 -31.75 -9.34 -12.71
CA GLN A 715 -30.51 -8.80 -13.28
C GLN A 715 -29.51 -8.37 -12.18
N ARG A 716 -28.21 -8.52 -12.45
CA ARG A 716 -27.10 -8.25 -11.49
C ARG A 716 -26.92 -6.77 -11.08
N ASN A 717 -27.64 -5.79 -11.63
CA ASN A 717 -27.40 -4.35 -11.43
C ASN A 717 -28.48 -3.58 -10.63
N GLU A 718 -28.03 -2.59 -9.86
CA GLU A 718 -28.82 -1.68 -8.99
C GLU A 718 -29.73 -0.69 -9.75
N GLN A 719 -29.61 -0.56 -11.08
CA GLN A 719 -30.38 0.41 -11.88
C GLN A 719 -31.68 -0.15 -12.48
N ALA A 720 -32.11 -1.34 -12.08
CA ALA A 720 -33.41 -1.86 -12.52
C ALA A 720 -34.53 -1.00 -11.88
N ASN A 721 -35.18 -0.17 -12.72
CA ASN A 721 -36.35 0.62 -12.38
C ASN A 721 -37.36 -0.18 -11.55
N ALA A 722 -38.09 0.50 -10.66
CA ALA A 722 -39.11 -0.09 -9.79
C ALA A 722 -40.18 -0.94 -10.52
N GLU A 723 -40.32 -0.79 -11.85
CA GLU A 723 -41.19 -1.58 -12.74
C GLU A 723 -40.60 -2.95 -13.14
N ALA A 724 -39.31 -3.20 -12.95
CA ALA A 724 -38.64 -4.48 -13.25
C ALA A 724 -38.70 -5.50 -12.10
N ARG A 725 -39.49 -5.23 -11.04
CA ARG A 725 -39.87 -6.22 -10.02
C ARG A 725 -40.85 -7.25 -10.58
N ARG A 726 -40.47 -7.92 -11.68
CA ARG A 726 -41.09 -9.20 -12.03
C ARG A 726 -40.82 -10.14 -10.85
N VAL A 727 -41.87 -10.85 -10.44
CA VAL A 727 -41.84 -11.83 -9.35
C VAL A 727 -40.63 -12.72 -9.53
N ALA A 728 -39.68 -12.70 -8.60
CA ALA A 728 -38.49 -13.54 -8.68
C ALA A 728 -38.94 -15.00 -8.78
N ILE A 729 -38.55 -15.67 -9.86
CA ILE A 729 -39.03 -17.02 -10.14
C ILE A 729 -38.12 -17.98 -9.39
N LYS A 730 -38.70 -18.67 -8.42
CA LYS A 730 -38.00 -19.73 -7.70
C LYS A 730 -37.89 -20.96 -8.59
N ALA A 731 -36.73 -21.11 -9.23
CA ALA A 731 -36.39 -22.32 -9.97
C ALA A 731 -36.43 -23.56 -9.06
N LYS A 732 -36.82 -24.71 -9.61
CA LYS A 732 -36.72 -25.98 -8.89
C LYS A 732 -35.27 -26.48 -9.04
N PRO A 733 -34.53 -26.77 -7.96
CA PRO A 733 -33.18 -27.26 -8.09
C PRO A 733 -33.20 -28.64 -8.79
N ASP A 734 -32.52 -28.72 -9.93
CA ASP A 734 -32.26 -30.00 -10.60
C ASP A 734 -31.35 -30.84 -9.72
N THR A 735 -31.71 -32.12 -9.54
CA THR A 735 -30.97 -33.03 -8.66
C THR A 735 -29.79 -33.62 -9.43
N PRO A 736 -28.53 -33.45 -8.99
CA PRO A 736 -27.38 -34.09 -9.62
C PRO A 736 -27.52 -35.62 -9.59
N THR A 737 -27.02 -36.30 -10.63
CA THR A 737 -26.98 -37.77 -10.71
C THR A 737 -25.54 -38.29 -10.65
N GLY A 738 -25.37 -39.57 -10.37
CA GLY A 738 -24.06 -40.23 -10.38
C GLY A 738 -23.11 -39.67 -9.31
N LYS A 739 -21.87 -39.33 -9.69
CA LYS A 739 -20.81 -38.90 -8.76
C LYS A 739 -20.57 -37.38 -8.74
N LEU A 740 -21.62 -36.60 -9.00
CA LEU A 740 -21.57 -35.15 -9.11
C LEU A 740 -21.92 -34.44 -7.78
N VAL A 741 -21.08 -33.47 -7.40
CA VAL A 741 -21.33 -32.46 -6.37
C VAL A 741 -21.31 -31.08 -7.01
N VAL A 742 -22.36 -30.29 -6.82
CA VAL A 742 -22.52 -28.96 -7.42
C VAL A 742 -22.57 -27.90 -6.33
N PHE A 743 -21.67 -26.94 -6.41
CA PHE A 743 -21.70 -25.69 -5.65
C PHE A 743 -22.33 -24.60 -6.51
N SER A 744 -23.35 -23.95 -5.99
CA SER A 744 -24.01 -22.80 -6.63
C SER A 744 -23.82 -21.55 -5.80
N ALA A 745 -23.56 -20.42 -6.47
CA ALA A 745 -23.30 -19.14 -5.82
C ALA A 745 -24.48 -18.55 -5.04
N SER A 746 -25.72 -18.99 -5.31
CA SER A 746 -26.93 -18.49 -4.65
C SER A 746 -28.02 -19.57 -4.60
N GLN A 747 -29.00 -19.40 -3.71
CA GLN A 747 -30.11 -20.34 -3.54
C GLN A 747 -31.44 -19.72 -4.01
N GLY A 748 -32.33 -20.56 -4.56
CA GLY A 748 -33.71 -20.16 -4.86
C GLY A 748 -33.80 -18.92 -5.76
N ASP A 749 -34.40 -17.86 -5.21
CA ASP A 749 -34.65 -16.58 -5.87
C ASP A 749 -33.60 -15.50 -5.54
N GLU A 750 -32.51 -15.85 -4.86
CA GLU A 750 -31.40 -14.94 -4.58
C GLU A 750 -30.53 -14.68 -5.84
N SER A 751 -29.70 -13.64 -5.80
CA SER A 751 -28.77 -13.30 -6.89
C SER A 751 -27.32 -13.58 -6.49
N ALA A 752 -26.52 -14.06 -7.44
CA ALA A 752 -25.07 -14.05 -7.33
C ALA A 752 -24.53 -12.63 -7.57
N LEU A 753 -23.89 -12.03 -6.57
CA LEU A 753 -23.49 -10.62 -6.56
C LEU A 753 -22.00 -10.45 -6.94
N PRO A 754 -21.65 -9.35 -7.63
CA PRO A 754 -20.26 -8.94 -7.77
C PRO A 754 -19.71 -8.44 -6.44
N TYR A 755 -18.41 -8.65 -6.22
CA TYR A 755 -17.65 -8.07 -5.12
C TYR A 755 -16.69 -7.01 -5.67
N ASP A 756 -17.23 -5.81 -5.91
CA ASP A 756 -16.54 -4.72 -6.65
C ASP A 756 -15.18 -4.35 -6.07
N LYS A 757 -15.03 -4.41 -4.74
CA LYS A 757 -13.78 -4.11 -4.03
C LYS A 757 -12.66 -5.08 -4.43
N GLU A 758 -13.00 -6.33 -4.66
CA GLU A 758 -12.07 -7.41 -4.97
C GLU A 758 -12.10 -7.80 -6.45
N ARG A 759 -12.93 -7.17 -7.29
CA ARG A 759 -13.01 -7.44 -8.74
C ARG A 759 -13.24 -8.93 -9.07
N HIS A 760 -14.11 -9.56 -8.30
CA HIS A 760 -14.51 -10.96 -8.44
C HIS A 760 -16.01 -11.13 -8.20
N GLY A 761 -16.60 -12.24 -8.62
CA GLY A 761 -17.86 -12.72 -8.07
C GLY A 761 -17.70 -13.02 -6.58
N MET A 762 -18.65 -12.62 -5.73
CA MET A 762 -18.50 -12.77 -4.27
C MET A 762 -18.32 -14.24 -3.86
N PHE A 763 -19.01 -15.15 -4.54
CA PHE A 763 -18.86 -16.59 -4.36
C PHE A 763 -17.45 -17.06 -4.74
N THR A 764 -17.00 -16.72 -5.95
CA THR A 764 -15.68 -17.09 -6.45
C THR A 764 -14.55 -16.54 -5.59
N TYR A 765 -14.68 -15.30 -5.11
CA TYR A 765 -13.70 -14.70 -4.21
C TYR A 765 -13.49 -15.54 -2.95
N TYR A 766 -14.55 -15.88 -2.21
CA TYR A 766 -14.42 -16.64 -0.97
C TYR A 766 -14.05 -18.11 -1.20
N LEU A 767 -14.47 -18.69 -2.33
CA LEU A 767 -13.99 -20.00 -2.78
C LEU A 767 -12.46 -20.00 -2.92
N LEU A 768 -11.91 -19.05 -3.69
CA LEU A 768 -10.47 -18.94 -3.93
C LEU A 768 -9.70 -18.54 -2.68
N LYS A 769 -10.26 -17.64 -1.85
CA LYS A 769 -9.68 -17.25 -0.57
C LYS A 769 -9.47 -18.45 0.35
N LYS A 770 -10.46 -19.34 0.46
CA LYS A 770 -10.32 -20.57 1.25
C LYS A 770 -9.24 -21.49 0.70
N LEU A 771 -9.14 -21.62 -0.63
CA LEU A 771 -8.08 -22.40 -1.27
C LEU A 771 -6.69 -21.77 -1.03
N GLN A 772 -6.62 -20.44 -1.02
CA GLN A 772 -5.40 -19.69 -0.73
C GLN A 772 -4.93 -19.96 0.71
N GLU A 773 -5.80 -19.74 1.68
CA GLU A 773 -5.53 -19.91 3.12
C GLU A 773 -5.12 -21.34 3.47
N THR A 774 -5.69 -22.33 2.78
CA THR A 774 -5.43 -23.76 3.03
C THR A 774 -4.37 -24.36 2.10
N SER A 775 -3.84 -23.59 1.15
CA SER A 775 -2.98 -24.11 0.08
C SER A 775 -3.61 -25.32 -0.67
N GLY A 776 -4.93 -25.26 -0.86
CA GLY A 776 -5.78 -26.28 -1.47
C GLY A 776 -6.12 -27.47 -0.56
N ASN A 777 -5.61 -27.52 0.66
CA ASN A 777 -5.86 -28.62 1.61
C ASN A 777 -7.16 -28.37 2.40
N THR A 778 -8.30 -28.46 1.72
CA THR A 778 -9.63 -28.32 2.32
C THR A 778 -10.55 -29.41 1.81
N SER A 779 -11.43 -29.91 2.66
CA SER A 779 -12.53 -30.79 2.26
C SER A 779 -13.68 -29.99 1.64
N LEU A 780 -14.54 -30.64 0.85
CA LEU A 780 -15.74 -30.02 0.28
C LEU A 780 -16.72 -29.56 1.38
N GLY A 781 -16.78 -30.26 2.51
CA GLY A 781 -17.59 -29.87 3.68
C GLY A 781 -17.11 -28.57 4.30
N GLU A 782 -15.81 -28.46 4.61
CA GLU A 782 -15.21 -27.22 5.16
C GLU A 782 -15.33 -26.05 4.19
N LEU A 783 -15.17 -26.31 2.89
CA LEU A 783 -15.31 -25.31 1.84
C LEU A 783 -16.76 -24.80 1.77
N THR A 784 -17.74 -25.71 1.87
CA THR A 784 -19.17 -25.37 1.91
C THR A 784 -19.47 -24.44 3.08
N ASP A 785 -19.06 -24.82 4.28
CA ASP A 785 -19.40 -24.11 5.51
C ASP A 785 -18.76 -22.72 5.52
N TYR A 786 -17.52 -22.60 5.05
CA TYR A 786 -16.81 -21.32 4.92
C TYR A 786 -17.45 -20.39 3.89
N VAL A 787 -17.64 -20.87 2.66
CA VAL A 787 -18.16 -20.04 1.57
C VAL A 787 -19.58 -19.58 1.87
N LYS A 788 -20.41 -20.45 2.45
CA LYS A 788 -21.77 -20.07 2.86
C LYS A 788 -21.77 -18.98 3.92
N ALA A 789 -20.93 -19.10 4.96
CA ALA A 789 -20.86 -18.13 6.05
C ALA A 789 -20.36 -16.75 5.58
N GLU A 790 -19.25 -16.73 4.84
CA GLU A 790 -18.59 -15.48 4.46
C GLU A 790 -19.34 -14.74 3.36
N VAL A 791 -19.87 -15.44 2.34
CA VAL A 791 -20.66 -14.79 1.28
C VAL A 791 -21.95 -14.20 1.87
N SER A 792 -22.67 -14.93 2.72
CA SER A 792 -23.91 -14.42 3.34
C SER A 792 -23.66 -13.17 4.17
N LYS A 793 -22.58 -13.17 4.96
CA LYS A 793 -22.17 -12.03 5.79
C LYS A 793 -21.77 -10.82 4.94
N GLN A 794 -20.96 -11.04 3.90
CA GLN A 794 -20.42 -9.96 3.08
C GLN A 794 -21.48 -9.34 2.16
N ALA A 795 -22.40 -10.15 1.62
CA ALA A 795 -23.53 -9.68 0.82
C ALA A 795 -24.43 -8.72 1.62
N PHE A 796 -24.71 -9.06 2.88
CA PHE A 796 -25.49 -8.19 3.76
C PHE A 796 -24.73 -6.90 4.11
N LYS A 797 -23.44 -7.01 4.44
CA LYS A 797 -22.59 -5.88 4.83
C LYS A 797 -22.42 -4.85 3.71
N ASP A 798 -22.14 -5.27 2.48
CA ASP A 798 -21.75 -4.35 1.40
C ASP A 798 -22.92 -3.89 0.54
N LYS A 799 -23.94 -4.75 0.36
CA LYS A 799 -25.03 -4.52 -0.59
C LYS A 799 -26.41 -4.52 0.07
N ASN A 800 -26.52 -4.82 1.36
CA ASN A 800 -27.80 -5.01 2.06
C ASN A 800 -28.74 -5.99 1.32
N LYS A 801 -28.16 -7.05 0.74
CA LYS A 801 -28.84 -8.09 -0.03
C LYS A 801 -28.49 -9.48 0.53
N THR A 802 -29.34 -10.46 0.24
CA THR A 802 -29.09 -11.87 0.57
C THR A 802 -28.43 -12.59 -0.60
N GLN A 803 -27.33 -13.29 -0.32
CA GLN A 803 -26.72 -14.27 -1.20
C GLN A 803 -26.20 -15.43 -0.36
N THR A 804 -26.78 -16.60 -0.56
CA THR A 804 -26.53 -17.80 0.23
C THR A 804 -26.11 -18.92 -0.72
N PRO A 805 -24.80 -19.24 -0.78
CA PRO A 805 -24.31 -20.37 -1.53
C PRO A 805 -24.97 -21.69 -1.10
N SER A 806 -25.20 -22.58 -2.07
CA SER A 806 -25.84 -23.88 -1.86
C SER A 806 -25.03 -24.99 -2.50
N VAL A 807 -25.15 -26.19 -1.92
CA VAL A 807 -24.51 -27.40 -2.46
C VAL A 807 -25.56 -28.47 -2.70
N TYR A 808 -25.49 -29.08 -3.87
CA TYR A 808 -26.36 -30.18 -4.29
C TYR A 808 -25.47 -31.39 -4.61
N ASN A 809 -25.87 -32.58 -4.16
CA ASN A 809 -25.16 -33.82 -4.43
C ASN A 809 -26.13 -34.92 -4.85
N SER A 810 -25.61 -35.91 -5.57
CA SER A 810 -26.33 -37.16 -5.84
C SER A 810 -26.56 -37.94 -4.56
N SER A 811 -27.71 -38.63 -4.46
CA SER A 811 -28.02 -39.56 -3.38
C SER A 811 -27.05 -40.76 -3.32
N GLU A 812 -26.30 -41.02 -4.39
CA GLU A 812 -25.29 -42.10 -4.45
C GLU A 812 -23.97 -41.74 -3.74
N LEU A 813 -23.79 -40.47 -3.35
CA LEU A 813 -22.58 -39.95 -2.69
C LEU A 813 -22.88 -39.56 -1.23
N GLU A 814 -22.91 -40.53 -0.31
CA GLU A 814 -23.18 -40.27 1.11
C GLU A 814 -22.03 -39.53 1.81
N ASP A 815 -20.76 -39.75 1.42
CA ASP A 815 -19.58 -39.18 2.09
C ASP A 815 -18.91 -38.03 1.32
N TRP A 816 -19.69 -37.27 0.55
CA TRP A 816 -19.13 -36.23 -0.34
C TRP A 816 -18.39 -35.11 0.41
N ARG A 817 -18.76 -34.85 1.67
CA ARG A 817 -18.17 -33.77 2.48
C ARG A 817 -16.68 -33.99 2.75
N ASN A 818 -16.21 -35.25 2.77
CA ASN A 818 -14.80 -35.59 3.00
C ASN A 818 -13.94 -35.56 1.73
N ILE A 819 -14.53 -35.34 0.55
CA ILE A 819 -13.77 -35.24 -0.71
C ILE A 819 -12.87 -33.99 -0.67
N THR A 820 -11.64 -34.12 -1.18
CA THR A 820 -10.70 -33.01 -1.36
C THR A 820 -10.51 -32.66 -2.84
N LEU A 821 -10.28 -31.38 -3.13
CA LEU A 821 -9.96 -30.90 -4.48
C LEU A 821 -8.54 -31.28 -4.91
N LYS A 822 -7.60 -31.30 -3.96
CA LYS A 822 -6.20 -31.71 -4.16
C LYS A 822 -6.05 -33.22 -4.26
#